data_AF-A0A1W1WXP3-F1
#
_entry.id   AF-A0A1W1WXP3-F1
#
_cell.length_a   1.000
_cell.length_b   1.000
_cell.length_c   1.000
_cell.angle_alpha   90.00
_cell.angle_beta   90.00
_cell.angle_gamma   90.00
#
_symmetry.space_group_name_H-M   'P 1'
#
loop_
_entity.id
_entity.type
_entity.pdbx_description
1 polymer ?
#
loop_
_entity_poly.entity_id
_entity_poly.type
_entity_poly.pdbx_seq_one_letter_code
_entity_poly.pdbx_strand_id
1 'polypeptide(L)'
;MRVPQRRLAAALLMLTLALWAPCLAAAGAVSITDDWGHTVHLEQPARRVIPLYGAFTEMLYAIGAGDRVIARTRADAYPAAVQQLPAVGTHMRPNVEMILGLRPDLVIQSASRRAATPEMDRLREVGIPVAVFAPRDFRSVFHTMERLGILTGRAEEAKAVVRQLELRLQAVRRLTAPADHRPSAVFEIRSHPLTVAGTGSMAHQILEAAGARNAVTRPAAVVPFSQEALLALNPDVYIVQEGPMNRNPVPPSQRPLFQRLRAVQTGRVLVVDEHLFSRPGPRCVEAAEILARWLHPDRARPSSPLTAQGTDFFQHPGGVGNQTGAKKEPTAGRPPWLQWTTIQKKLIKPLVRLTLFIAIGLFVGNIIEVLGWTRALGRLTGPVLRWGRLGNQSAVAFMAAFFSGVTANTLLMNAHKDGTLTTRELALSCLVNTLPSYFLHLPTTFFILLPLVREAGILYLAVTLSAALGRTAVTLAVGRRLLPAAPTGDKEVPEGLVQSGVSLAEALQKTGRKFRRRLLRVLRWTLPIYTLFFLLNQIGLFQWLETHLARWVPTHFLPVQAVTVVAFQVMAEFTAGAAAAGALLDAGTLSVKATVLTLLVGNIISTPIRALRHQLPYYMGIYTPRLGLVLLCLGQAVRVASVALFAVLFYLFFPG
;
A
#
# COMPACT_ATOMS: atom_id res chain seq x y z
N MET A 1 -71.38 -3.84 -49.11
CA MET A 1 -70.86 -4.48 -47.88
C MET A 1 -69.76 -3.59 -47.31
N ARG A 2 -70.03 -2.87 -46.21
CA ARG A 2 -69.11 -1.88 -45.62
C ARG A 2 -68.21 -2.58 -44.61
N VAL A 3 -66.94 -2.78 -44.96
CA VAL A 3 -65.91 -3.25 -44.00
C VAL A 3 -65.76 -2.17 -42.91
N PRO A 4 -65.80 -2.51 -41.61
CA PRO A 4 -65.81 -1.51 -40.55
C PRO A 4 -64.45 -0.80 -40.50
N GLN A 5 -64.45 0.51 -40.78
CA GLN A 5 -63.27 1.40 -40.81
C GLN A 5 -62.38 1.28 -39.56
N ARG A 6 -62.94 0.85 -38.41
CA ARG A 6 -62.20 0.63 -37.16
C ARG A 6 -61.20 -0.53 -37.23
N ARG A 7 -61.46 -1.56 -38.05
CA ARG A 7 -60.52 -2.68 -38.22
C ARG A 7 -59.35 -2.32 -39.14
N LEU A 8 -59.59 -1.46 -40.13
CA LEU A 8 -58.54 -0.97 -41.03
C LEU A 8 -57.57 -0.02 -40.30
N ALA A 9 -58.10 0.89 -39.47
CA ALA A 9 -57.28 1.79 -38.66
C ALA A 9 -56.43 1.05 -37.61
N ALA A 10 -56.98 0.02 -36.96
CA ALA A 10 -56.23 -0.82 -36.02
C ALA A 10 -55.15 -1.65 -36.72
N ALA A 11 -55.41 -2.16 -37.92
CA ALA A 11 -54.42 -2.88 -38.71
C ALA A 11 -53.29 -1.97 -39.20
N LEU A 12 -53.60 -0.75 -39.65
CA LEU A 12 -52.60 0.26 -40.03
C LEU A 12 -51.78 0.77 -38.84
N LEU A 13 -52.38 0.90 -37.65
CA LEU A 13 -51.66 1.27 -36.42
C LEU A 13 -50.72 0.14 -35.98
N MET A 14 -51.13 -1.13 -36.10
CA MET A 14 -50.25 -2.27 -35.82
C MET A 14 -49.14 -2.45 -36.85
N LEU A 15 -49.41 -2.17 -38.14
CA LEU A 15 -48.38 -2.21 -39.19
C LEU A 15 -47.33 -1.08 -39.02
N THR A 16 -47.78 0.11 -38.61
CA THR A 16 -46.87 1.25 -38.36
C THR A 16 -46.05 1.10 -37.07
N LEU A 17 -46.61 0.48 -36.02
CA LEU A 17 -45.86 0.07 -34.83
C LEU A 17 -44.84 -1.06 -35.12
N ALA A 18 -45.16 -1.99 -36.02
CA ALA A 18 -44.23 -3.05 -36.44
C ALA A 18 -43.08 -2.52 -37.33
N LEU A 19 -43.31 -1.45 -38.09
CA LEU A 19 -42.29 -0.78 -38.91
C LEU A 19 -41.41 0.21 -38.13
N TRP A 20 -41.78 0.55 -36.88
CA TRP A 20 -41.02 1.42 -35.97
C TRP A 20 -40.40 0.68 -34.79
N ALA A 21 -40.48 -0.65 -34.75
CA ALA A 21 -39.63 -1.42 -33.86
C ALA A 21 -38.19 -1.17 -34.32
N PRO A 22 -37.33 -0.50 -33.53
CA PRO A 22 -35.92 -0.48 -33.86
C PRO A 22 -35.51 -1.95 -33.91
N CYS A 23 -34.92 -2.36 -35.02
CA CYS A 23 -34.16 -3.60 -35.10
C CYS A 23 -32.97 -3.41 -34.13
N LEU A 24 -33.23 -3.52 -32.82
CA LEU A 24 -32.20 -3.89 -31.86
C LEU A 24 -31.82 -5.29 -32.30
N ALA A 25 -30.80 -5.38 -33.15
CA ALA A 25 -29.92 -6.52 -33.10
C ALA A 25 -29.56 -6.68 -31.61
N ALA A 26 -30.20 -7.64 -30.95
CA ALA A 26 -29.79 -8.07 -29.62
C ALA A 26 -28.32 -8.45 -29.82
N ALA A 27 -27.41 -7.61 -29.31
CA ALA A 27 -26.01 -7.96 -29.20
C ALA A 27 -26.01 -9.18 -28.27
N GLY A 28 -25.96 -10.37 -28.89
CA GLY A 28 -26.33 -11.62 -28.25
C GLY A 28 -25.49 -11.91 -27.02
N ALA A 29 -25.98 -12.84 -26.21
CA ALA A 29 -25.21 -13.36 -25.08
C ALA A 29 -23.81 -13.79 -25.55
N VAL A 30 -22.80 -13.40 -24.79
CA VAL A 30 -21.40 -13.74 -25.07
C VAL A 30 -20.86 -14.61 -23.96
N SER A 31 -20.03 -15.57 -24.33
CA SER A 31 -19.43 -16.51 -23.39
C SER A 31 -18.00 -16.82 -23.78
N ILE A 32 -17.12 -16.89 -22.78
CA ILE A 32 -15.74 -17.37 -22.93
C ILE A 32 -15.39 -18.27 -21.75
N THR A 33 -14.35 -19.09 -21.92
CA THR A 33 -13.68 -19.76 -20.81
C THR A 33 -12.43 -18.98 -20.41
N ASP A 34 -12.34 -18.64 -19.14
CA ASP A 34 -11.20 -17.91 -18.58
C ASP A 34 -10.02 -18.86 -18.26
N ASP A 35 -8.88 -18.31 -17.80
CA ASP A 35 -7.67 -19.13 -17.56
C ASP A 35 -7.72 -19.95 -16.26
N TRP A 36 -8.83 -19.87 -15.51
CA TRP A 36 -9.15 -20.77 -14.39
C TRP A 36 -10.16 -21.85 -14.78
N GLY A 37 -10.60 -21.87 -16.04
CA GLY A 37 -11.57 -22.85 -16.54
C GLY A 37 -13.02 -22.47 -16.22
N HIS A 38 -13.28 -21.25 -15.75
CA HIS A 38 -14.65 -20.79 -15.52
C HIS A 38 -15.25 -20.24 -16.81
N THR A 39 -16.50 -20.62 -17.06
CA THR A 39 -17.30 -20.02 -18.14
C THR A 39 -17.83 -18.67 -17.67
N VAL A 40 -17.39 -17.60 -18.30
CA VAL A 40 -17.89 -16.24 -18.06
C VAL A 40 -18.99 -15.97 -19.08
N HIS A 41 -20.24 -16.06 -18.63
CA HIS A 41 -21.42 -15.75 -19.44
C HIS A 41 -21.91 -14.33 -19.16
N LEU A 42 -22.15 -13.56 -20.22
CA LEU A 42 -22.79 -12.25 -20.15
C LEU A 42 -24.01 -12.25 -21.07
N GLU A 43 -25.17 -11.80 -20.57
CA GLU A 43 -26.41 -11.69 -21.36
C GLU A 43 -26.27 -10.76 -22.58
N GLN A 44 -25.32 -9.84 -22.51
CA GLN A 44 -24.92 -8.94 -23.60
C GLN A 44 -23.44 -8.56 -23.40
N PRO A 45 -22.74 -8.11 -24.46
CA PRO A 45 -21.38 -7.62 -24.32
C PRO A 45 -21.24 -6.51 -23.26
N ALA A 46 -20.18 -6.60 -22.46
CA ALA A 46 -19.90 -5.69 -21.36
C ALA A 46 -19.70 -4.25 -21.85
N ARG A 47 -20.39 -3.31 -21.18
CA ARG A 47 -20.33 -1.87 -21.41
C ARG A 47 -19.67 -1.11 -20.26
N ARG A 48 -19.51 -1.72 -19.09
CA ARG A 48 -19.03 -1.14 -17.83
C ARG A 48 -17.98 -2.03 -17.18
N VAL A 49 -16.79 -2.00 -17.77
CA VAL A 49 -15.67 -2.89 -17.43
C VAL A 49 -14.74 -2.24 -16.40
N ILE A 50 -14.33 -3.02 -15.40
CA ILE A 50 -13.28 -2.65 -14.44
C ILE A 50 -12.09 -3.61 -14.58
N PRO A 51 -11.01 -3.21 -15.28
CA PRO A 51 -9.76 -3.96 -15.28
C PRO A 51 -8.98 -3.69 -13.98
N LEU A 52 -8.65 -4.76 -13.26
CA LEU A 52 -7.88 -4.70 -12.02
C LEU A 52 -6.37 -4.88 -12.24
N TYR A 53 -5.90 -4.81 -13.48
CA TYR A 53 -4.48 -4.83 -13.82
C TYR A 53 -4.21 -4.04 -15.10
N GLY A 54 -3.20 -3.18 -15.08
CA GLY A 54 -2.89 -2.26 -16.18
C GLY A 54 -2.70 -2.91 -17.54
N ALA A 55 -2.21 -4.15 -17.62
CA ALA A 55 -2.11 -4.85 -18.91
C ALA A 55 -3.48 -5.07 -19.57
N PHE A 56 -4.53 -5.38 -18.79
CA PHE A 56 -5.89 -5.54 -19.34
C PHE A 56 -6.50 -4.20 -19.74
N THR A 57 -6.20 -3.14 -18.98
CA THR A 57 -6.55 -1.77 -19.39
C THR A 57 -5.95 -1.46 -20.76
N GLU A 58 -4.66 -1.74 -20.96
CA GLU A 58 -3.99 -1.53 -22.24
C GLU A 58 -4.57 -2.39 -23.37
N MET A 59 -4.88 -3.66 -23.09
CA MET A 59 -5.53 -4.55 -24.06
C MET A 59 -6.90 -4.01 -24.50
N LEU A 60 -7.75 -3.60 -23.55
CA LEU A 60 -9.08 -3.05 -23.83
C LEU A 60 -8.99 -1.80 -24.72
N TYR A 61 -8.06 -0.89 -24.43
CA TYR A 61 -7.84 0.27 -25.29
C TYR A 61 -7.31 -0.11 -26.67
N ALA A 62 -6.38 -1.07 -26.75
CA ALA A 62 -5.80 -1.51 -28.01
C ALA A 62 -6.85 -2.13 -28.96
N ILE A 63 -7.82 -2.88 -28.43
CA ILE A 63 -8.90 -3.50 -29.21
C ILE A 63 -10.11 -2.57 -29.45
N GLY A 64 -10.00 -1.28 -29.10
CA GLY A 64 -11.09 -0.31 -29.28
C GLY A 64 -12.24 -0.42 -28.27
N ALA A 65 -12.03 -1.09 -27.13
CA ALA A 65 -12.98 -1.21 -26.01
C ALA A 65 -12.67 -0.24 -24.84
N GLY A 66 -11.83 0.77 -25.06
CA GLY A 66 -11.43 1.73 -24.02
C GLY A 66 -12.58 2.55 -23.46
N ASP A 67 -13.61 2.81 -24.28
CA ASP A 67 -14.86 3.47 -23.91
C ASP A 67 -15.71 2.67 -22.91
N ARG A 68 -15.47 1.36 -22.79
CA ARG A 68 -16.13 0.48 -21.82
C ARG A 68 -15.48 0.54 -20.44
N VAL A 69 -14.27 1.10 -20.30
CA VAL A 69 -13.51 1.12 -19.05
C VAL A 69 -14.02 2.25 -18.14
N ILE A 70 -14.63 1.89 -17.01
CA ILE A 70 -15.26 2.87 -16.09
C ILE A 70 -14.44 3.17 -14.84
N ALA A 71 -13.41 2.38 -14.55
CA ALA A 71 -12.51 2.57 -13.42
C ALA A 71 -11.14 1.95 -13.70
N ARG A 72 -10.17 2.29 -12.85
CA ARG A 72 -8.80 1.77 -12.94
C ARG A 72 -8.25 1.40 -11.57
N THR A 73 -7.08 0.75 -11.54
CA THR A 73 -6.31 0.69 -10.30
C THR A 73 -5.50 1.96 -10.08
N ARG A 74 -5.12 2.22 -8.82
CA ARG A 74 -4.37 3.42 -8.42
C ARG A 74 -2.98 3.51 -9.09
N ALA A 75 -2.41 2.39 -9.50
CA ALA A 75 -1.09 2.31 -10.14
C ALA A 75 -1.15 2.48 -11.66
N ASP A 76 -2.34 2.43 -12.27
CA ASP A 76 -2.49 2.54 -13.72
C ASP A 76 -2.64 4.01 -14.11
N ALA A 77 -1.85 4.43 -15.10
CA ALA A 77 -1.83 5.79 -15.61
C ALA A 77 -1.73 5.86 -17.14
N TYR A 78 -1.69 4.70 -17.80
CA TYR A 78 -1.59 4.56 -19.25
C TYR A 78 -2.73 3.66 -19.76
N PRO A 79 -3.38 4.00 -20.89
CA PRO A 79 -3.21 5.24 -21.65
C PRO A 79 -3.70 6.47 -20.86
N ALA A 80 -3.29 7.67 -21.25
CA ALA A 80 -3.54 8.91 -20.48
C ALA A 80 -5.05 9.13 -20.15
N ALA A 81 -5.94 8.68 -21.04
CA ALA A 81 -7.39 8.72 -20.85
C ALA A 81 -7.86 8.11 -19.52
N VAL A 82 -7.20 7.06 -19.02
CA VAL A 82 -7.63 6.38 -17.79
C VAL A 82 -7.35 7.17 -16.52
N GLN A 83 -6.51 8.21 -16.57
CA GLN A 83 -6.15 8.98 -15.39
C GLN A 83 -7.36 9.72 -14.79
N GLN A 84 -8.33 10.08 -15.63
CA GLN A 84 -9.58 10.73 -15.26
C GLN A 84 -10.58 9.78 -14.59
N LEU A 85 -10.42 8.47 -14.78
CA LEU A 85 -11.30 7.45 -14.21
C LEU A 85 -11.06 7.27 -12.71
N PRO A 86 -12.11 6.93 -11.93
CA PRO A 86 -11.97 6.65 -10.50
C PRO A 86 -11.03 5.47 -10.25
N ALA A 87 -10.25 5.56 -9.17
CA ALA A 87 -9.32 4.52 -8.75
C ALA A 87 -9.94 3.61 -7.68
N VAL A 88 -10.20 2.34 -7.99
CA VAL A 88 -10.89 1.36 -7.12
C VAL A 88 -9.93 0.55 -6.24
N GLY A 89 -8.92 1.20 -5.68
CA GLY A 89 -7.88 0.55 -4.89
C GLY A 89 -6.66 0.15 -5.71
N THR A 90 -6.03 -0.97 -5.35
CA THR A 90 -4.82 -1.47 -6.04
C THR A 90 -5.08 -2.84 -6.65
N HIS A 91 -4.31 -3.25 -7.65
CA HIS A 91 -4.43 -4.59 -8.24
C HIS A 91 -4.28 -5.74 -7.21
N MET A 92 -3.56 -5.51 -6.10
CA MET A 92 -3.39 -6.47 -5.00
C MET A 92 -4.50 -6.44 -3.95
N ARG A 93 -5.20 -5.31 -3.85
CA ARG A 93 -6.23 -5.03 -2.84
C ARG A 93 -7.28 -4.12 -3.49
N PRO A 94 -8.14 -4.69 -4.35
CA PRO A 94 -9.26 -3.95 -4.91
C PRO A 94 -10.22 -3.57 -3.78
N ASN A 95 -10.87 -2.41 -3.88
CA ASN A 95 -11.90 -2.00 -2.93
C ASN A 95 -13.27 -2.47 -3.44
N VAL A 96 -13.81 -3.53 -2.84
CA VAL A 96 -15.04 -4.20 -3.29
C VAL A 96 -16.24 -3.25 -3.20
N GLU A 97 -16.35 -2.45 -2.14
CA GLU A 97 -17.45 -1.51 -1.93
C GLU A 97 -17.48 -0.42 -3.01
N MET A 98 -16.31 0.11 -3.38
CA MET A 98 -16.18 1.05 -4.49
C MET A 98 -16.52 0.42 -5.84
N ILE A 99 -16.09 -0.83 -6.07
CA ILE A 99 -16.42 -1.58 -7.29
C ILE A 99 -17.94 -1.75 -7.38
N LEU A 100 -18.59 -2.21 -6.32
CA LEU A 100 -20.04 -2.38 -6.26
C LEU A 100 -20.80 -1.07 -6.49
N GLY A 101 -20.34 0.02 -5.87
CA GLY A 101 -20.93 1.36 -6.06
C GLY A 101 -20.90 1.85 -7.50
N LEU A 102 -19.95 1.38 -8.30
CA LEU A 102 -19.83 1.71 -9.73
C LEU A 102 -20.67 0.80 -10.63
N ARG A 103 -21.31 -0.25 -10.12
CA ARG A 103 -22.19 -1.17 -10.86
C ARG A 103 -21.56 -1.62 -12.21
N PRO A 104 -20.41 -2.29 -12.19
CA PRO A 104 -19.83 -2.87 -13.40
C PRO A 104 -20.65 -4.05 -13.89
N ASP A 105 -20.57 -4.34 -15.18
CA ASP A 105 -21.09 -5.58 -15.77
C ASP A 105 -19.99 -6.63 -15.98
N LEU A 106 -18.72 -6.24 -15.85
CA LEU A 106 -17.59 -7.15 -15.90
C LEU A 106 -16.41 -6.60 -15.09
N VAL A 107 -15.80 -7.47 -14.28
CA VAL A 107 -14.50 -7.21 -13.62
C VAL A 107 -13.46 -8.16 -14.20
N ILE A 108 -12.29 -7.64 -14.55
CA ILE A 108 -11.20 -8.44 -15.14
C ILE A 108 -10.02 -8.48 -14.17
N GLN A 109 -9.53 -9.67 -13.85
CA GLN A 109 -8.45 -9.87 -12.88
C GLN A 109 -7.32 -10.76 -13.41
N SER A 110 -6.11 -10.54 -12.88
CA SER A 110 -4.94 -11.36 -13.23
C SER A 110 -4.81 -12.57 -12.32
N ALA A 111 -4.73 -13.77 -12.91
CA ALA A 111 -4.53 -15.03 -12.21
C ALA A 111 -3.15 -15.15 -11.53
N SER A 112 -2.19 -14.29 -11.91
CA SER A 112 -0.89 -14.20 -11.24
C SER A 112 -0.99 -13.75 -9.77
N ARG A 113 -2.18 -13.37 -9.30
CA ARG A 113 -2.41 -12.68 -8.01
C ARG A 113 -3.46 -13.38 -7.13
N ARG A 114 -3.14 -14.59 -6.64
CA ARG A 114 -3.96 -15.38 -5.68
C ARG A 114 -4.44 -14.61 -4.43
N ALA A 115 -3.81 -13.50 -4.05
CA ALA A 115 -4.21 -12.69 -2.90
C ALA A 115 -5.54 -11.93 -3.09
N ALA A 116 -6.02 -11.78 -4.33
CA ALA A 116 -7.27 -11.07 -4.63
C ALA A 116 -8.48 -12.00 -4.87
N THR A 117 -8.30 -13.32 -4.71
CA THR A 117 -9.37 -14.32 -4.93
C THR A 117 -10.59 -14.10 -4.02
N PRO A 118 -10.44 -13.85 -2.70
CA PRO A 118 -11.60 -13.64 -1.82
C PRO A 118 -12.45 -12.42 -2.21
N GLU A 119 -11.82 -11.33 -2.66
CA GLU A 119 -12.55 -10.16 -3.17
C GLU A 119 -13.28 -10.46 -4.47
N MET A 120 -12.71 -11.27 -5.36
CA MET A 120 -13.37 -11.69 -6.61
C MET A 120 -14.55 -12.62 -6.33
N ASP A 121 -14.42 -13.52 -5.36
CA ASP A 121 -15.50 -14.43 -4.96
C ASP A 121 -16.70 -13.65 -4.42
N ARG A 122 -16.46 -12.64 -3.56
CA ARG A 122 -17.52 -11.73 -3.10
C ARG A 122 -18.23 -10.99 -4.23
N LEU A 123 -17.50 -10.58 -5.26
CA LEU A 123 -18.11 -9.93 -6.44
C LEU A 123 -18.99 -10.92 -7.21
N ARG A 124 -18.58 -12.18 -7.35
CA ARG A 124 -19.39 -13.23 -7.97
C ARG A 124 -20.64 -13.56 -7.17
N GLU A 125 -20.53 -13.65 -5.84
CA GLU A 125 -21.65 -13.94 -4.92
C GLU A 125 -22.78 -12.92 -5.04
N VAL A 126 -22.46 -11.66 -5.33
CA VAL A 126 -23.44 -10.57 -5.53
C VAL A 126 -23.82 -10.39 -7.01
N GLY A 127 -23.46 -11.35 -7.87
CA GLY A 127 -23.89 -11.42 -9.26
C GLY A 127 -23.09 -10.58 -10.25
N ILE A 128 -21.89 -10.08 -9.88
CA ILE A 128 -21.00 -9.39 -10.83
C ILE A 128 -20.10 -10.43 -11.53
N PRO A 129 -20.15 -10.54 -12.87
CA PRO A 129 -19.26 -11.41 -13.62
C PRO A 129 -17.78 -11.02 -13.45
N VAL A 130 -16.93 -12.02 -13.20
CA VAL A 130 -15.47 -11.84 -13.06
C VAL A 130 -14.74 -12.78 -14.01
N ALA A 131 -13.93 -12.21 -14.92
CA ALA A 131 -13.05 -12.96 -15.81
C ALA A 131 -11.60 -12.93 -15.31
N VAL A 132 -10.95 -14.10 -15.24
CA VAL A 132 -9.57 -14.22 -14.75
C VAL A 132 -8.62 -14.68 -15.86
N PHE A 133 -7.57 -13.88 -16.13
CA PHE A 133 -6.58 -14.18 -17.16
C PHE A 133 -5.15 -14.24 -16.61
N ALA A 134 -4.34 -15.14 -17.16
CA ALA A 134 -2.99 -15.47 -16.74
C ALA A 134 -1.97 -15.36 -17.90
N PRO A 135 -1.95 -14.29 -18.71
CA PRO A 135 -1.02 -14.23 -19.84
C PRO A 135 0.43 -14.21 -19.36
N ARG A 136 1.24 -15.13 -19.89
CA ARG A 136 2.67 -15.30 -19.55
C ARG A 136 3.59 -15.23 -20.76
N ASP A 137 3.04 -15.27 -21.96
CA ASP A 137 3.74 -15.25 -23.24
C ASP A 137 2.93 -14.48 -24.29
N PHE A 138 3.54 -14.22 -25.46
CA PHE A 138 2.89 -13.47 -26.53
C PHE A 138 1.58 -14.13 -26.98
N ARG A 139 1.55 -15.46 -27.08
CA ARG A 139 0.37 -16.21 -27.53
C ARG A 139 -0.80 -16.03 -26.56
N SER A 140 -0.55 -16.16 -25.25
CA SER A 140 -1.57 -15.98 -24.21
C SER A 140 -2.00 -14.51 -24.07
N VAL A 141 -1.12 -13.54 -24.34
CA VAL A 141 -1.50 -12.12 -24.50
C VAL A 141 -2.50 -11.97 -25.63
N PHE A 142 -2.22 -12.50 -26.83
CA PHE A 142 -3.09 -12.40 -27.99
C PHE A 142 -4.44 -13.10 -27.77
N HIS A 143 -4.42 -14.32 -27.24
CA HIS A 143 -5.65 -15.06 -26.90
C HIS A 143 -6.48 -14.36 -25.81
N THR A 144 -5.83 -13.66 -24.88
CA THR A 144 -6.54 -12.82 -23.90
C THR A 144 -7.20 -11.63 -24.59
N MET A 145 -6.53 -10.97 -25.52
CA MET A 145 -7.11 -9.86 -26.29
C MET A 145 -8.34 -10.29 -27.10
N GLU A 146 -8.30 -11.46 -27.74
CA GLU A 146 -9.45 -12.01 -28.48
C GLU A 146 -10.65 -12.29 -27.55
N ARG A 147 -10.41 -12.92 -26.39
CA ARG A 147 -11.47 -13.17 -25.40
C ARG A 147 -12.04 -11.88 -24.80
N LEU A 148 -11.19 -10.87 -24.57
CA LEU A 148 -11.66 -9.54 -24.17
C LEU A 148 -12.47 -8.87 -25.28
N GLY A 149 -12.11 -9.09 -26.54
CA GLY A 149 -12.90 -8.67 -27.71
C GLY A 149 -14.29 -9.28 -27.70
N ILE A 150 -14.40 -10.59 -27.46
CA ILE A 150 -15.70 -11.28 -27.34
C ILE A 150 -16.52 -10.68 -26.19
N LEU A 151 -15.94 -10.58 -24.99
CA LEU A 151 -16.62 -10.08 -23.79
C LEU A 151 -17.10 -8.62 -23.92
N THR A 152 -16.48 -7.81 -24.77
CA THR A 152 -16.80 -6.39 -24.96
C THR A 152 -17.50 -6.07 -26.28
N GLY A 153 -17.76 -7.08 -27.11
CA GLY A 153 -18.41 -6.91 -28.41
C GLY A 153 -17.51 -6.29 -29.47
N ARG A 154 -16.19 -6.46 -29.31
CA ARG A 154 -15.09 -5.98 -30.18
C ARG A 154 -14.28 -7.13 -30.77
N ALA A 155 -14.92 -8.24 -31.10
CA ALA A 155 -14.23 -9.47 -31.49
C ALA A 155 -13.44 -9.31 -32.81
N GLU A 156 -14.00 -8.62 -33.80
CA GLU A 156 -13.34 -8.41 -35.09
C GLU A 156 -12.20 -7.39 -34.97
N GLU A 157 -12.39 -6.31 -34.20
CA GLU A 157 -11.33 -5.35 -33.88
C GLU A 157 -10.17 -6.02 -33.12
N ALA A 158 -10.49 -6.90 -32.14
CA ALA A 158 -9.49 -7.66 -31.42
C ALA A 158 -8.68 -8.58 -32.35
N LYS A 159 -9.33 -9.34 -33.25
CA LYS A 159 -8.66 -10.19 -34.25
C LYS A 159 -7.75 -9.37 -35.18
N ALA A 160 -8.22 -8.21 -35.64
CA ALA A 160 -7.43 -7.35 -36.52
C ALA A 160 -6.16 -6.84 -35.82
N VAL A 161 -6.29 -6.37 -34.58
CA VAL A 161 -5.15 -5.89 -33.77
C VAL A 161 -4.19 -7.03 -33.43
N VAL A 162 -4.70 -8.21 -33.06
CA VAL A 162 -3.88 -9.40 -32.79
C VAL A 162 -3.08 -9.80 -34.03
N ARG A 163 -3.71 -9.86 -35.21
CA ARG A 163 -3.02 -10.14 -36.48
C ARG A 163 -1.89 -9.15 -36.75
N GLN A 164 -2.11 -7.86 -36.50
CA GLN A 164 -1.06 -6.84 -36.66
C GLN A 164 0.12 -7.06 -35.70
N LEU A 165 -0.16 -7.39 -34.44
CA LEU A 165 0.87 -7.68 -33.43
C LEU A 165 1.65 -8.96 -33.75
N GLU A 166 0.99 -10.00 -34.27
CA GLU A 166 1.63 -11.23 -34.74
C GLU A 166 2.58 -10.97 -35.90
N LEU A 167 2.16 -10.19 -36.90
CA LEU A 167 3.00 -9.82 -38.04
C LEU A 167 4.26 -9.06 -37.60
N ARG A 168 4.10 -8.13 -36.65
CA ARG A 168 5.21 -7.38 -36.05
C ARG A 168 6.17 -8.31 -35.30
N LEU A 169 5.65 -9.20 -34.45
CA LEU A 169 6.47 -10.18 -33.72
C LEU A 169 7.20 -11.15 -34.67
N GLN A 170 6.56 -11.57 -35.77
CA GLN A 170 7.20 -12.38 -36.81
C GLN A 170 8.32 -11.62 -37.52
N ALA A 171 8.15 -10.31 -37.77
CA ALA A 171 9.21 -9.47 -38.33
C ALA A 171 10.42 -9.40 -37.39
N VAL A 172 10.20 -9.25 -36.08
CA VAL A 172 11.28 -9.30 -35.07
C VAL A 172 12.01 -10.65 -35.11
N ARG A 173 11.27 -11.77 -35.12
CA ARG A 173 11.86 -13.11 -35.17
C ARG A 173 12.66 -13.35 -36.46
N ARG A 174 12.20 -12.86 -37.61
CA ARG A 174 12.95 -12.95 -38.88
C ARG A 174 14.23 -12.13 -38.86
N LEU A 175 14.21 -10.96 -38.22
CA LEU A 175 15.40 -10.12 -38.05
C LEU A 175 16.49 -10.83 -37.21
N THR A 176 16.07 -11.58 -36.19
CA THR A 176 16.96 -12.20 -35.20
C THR A 176 17.34 -13.64 -35.53
N ALA A 177 16.56 -14.37 -36.34
CA ALA A 177 16.79 -15.77 -36.70
C ALA A 177 18.17 -16.07 -37.33
N PRO A 178 18.74 -15.24 -38.23
CA PRO A 178 20.05 -15.51 -38.82
C PRO A 178 21.23 -15.27 -37.87
N ALA A 179 21.00 -15.02 -36.57
CA ALA A 179 22.06 -14.64 -35.64
C ALA A 179 22.90 -15.88 -35.26
N ASP A 180 24.12 -15.95 -35.78
CA ASP A 180 25.07 -17.03 -35.50
C ASP A 180 25.39 -17.15 -34.00
N HIS A 181 25.24 -16.04 -33.27
CA HIS A 181 25.43 -16.00 -31.83
C HIS A 181 24.26 -15.30 -31.12
N ARG A 182 23.62 -16.02 -30.19
CA ARG A 182 22.60 -15.48 -29.28
C ARG A 182 23.26 -15.09 -27.95
N PRO A 183 23.41 -13.79 -27.65
CA PRO A 183 24.09 -13.37 -26.43
C PRO A 183 23.33 -13.85 -25.18
N SER A 184 24.09 -14.28 -24.17
CA SER A 184 23.54 -14.63 -22.86
C SER A 184 23.13 -13.34 -22.14
N ALA A 185 21.86 -13.22 -21.77
CA ALA A 185 21.31 -12.03 -21.14
C ALA A 185 20.74 -12.32 -19.75
N VAL A 186 20.95 -11.40 -18.82
CA VAL A 186 20.20 -11.35 -17.56
C VAL A 186 19.31 -10.12 -17.54
N PHE A 187 18.12 -10.27 -16.98
CA PHE A 187 17.17 -9.17 -16.81
C PHE A 187 16.91 -8.97 -15.31
N GLU A 188 17.39 -7.85 -14.76
CA GLU A 188 17.19 -7.47 -13.37
C GLU A 188 15.78 -6.89 -13.18
N ILE A 189 15.01 -7.54 -12.30
CA ILE A 189 13.66 -7.12 -11.90
C ILE A 189 13.72 -6.20 -10.68
N ARG A 190 14.67 -6.41 -9.76
CA ARG A 190 14.87 -5.57 -8.57
C ARG A 190 16.33 -5.64 -8.16
N SER A 191 16.90 -4.50 -7.76
CA SER A 191 18.27 -4.44 -7.31
C SER A 191 18.46 -4.98 -5.87
N HIS A 192 17.52 -4.73 -4.95
CA HIS A 192 17.60 -5.12 -3.54
C HIS A 192 16.26 -5.64 -2.95
N PRO A 193 16.19 -6.91 -2.46
CA PRO A 193 17.14 -7.99 -2.77
C PRO A 193 17.22 -8.20 -4.29
N LEU A 194 18.38 -8.67 -4.78
CA LEU A 194 18.58 -8.90 -6.21
C LEU A 194 17.62 -9.97 -6.71
N THR A 195 16.74 -9.60 -7.64
CA THR A 195 15.88 -10.54 -8.35
C THR A 195 16.00 -10.35 -9.85
N VAL A 196 15.92 -11.46 -10.57
CA VAL A 196 16.09 -11.53 -12.02
C VAL A 196 14.90 -12.25 -12.66
N ALA A 197 14.72 -12.06 -13.96
CA ALA A 197 13.65 -12.69 -14.72
C ALA A 197 13.97 -14.16 -15.00
N GLY A 198 13.12 -15.08 -14.53
CA GLY A 198 13.18 -16.48 -14.93
C GLY A 198 12.33 -16.78 -16.17
N THR A 199 12.27 -18.05 -16.57
CA THR A 199 11.61 -18.48 -17.82
C THR A 199 10.08 -18.33 -17.80
N GLY A 200 9.48 -18.14 -16.63
CA GLY A 200 8.04 -17.89 -16.47
C GLY A 200 7.62 -16.41 -16.64
N SER A 201 8.52 -15.52 -17.06
CA SER A 201 8.29 -14.07 -17.13
C SER A 201 8.04 -13.56 -18.55
N MET A 202 7.31 -12.45 -18.67
CA MET A 202 7.19 -11.74 -19.94
C MET A 202 8.56 -11.19 -20.42
N ALA A 203 9.41 -10.76 -19.49
CA ALA A 203 10.77 -10.33 -19.80
C ALA A 203 11.60 -11.44 -20.48
N HIS A 204 11.46 -12.70 -20.05
CA HIS A 204 12.07 -13.84 -20.75
C HIS A 204 11.55 -13.99 -22.18
N GLN A 205 10.24 -13.88 -22.39
CA GLN A 205 9.65 -14.00 -23.73
C GLN A 205 10.18 -12.91 -24.66
N ILE A 206 10.31 -11.67 -24.16
CA ILE A 206 10.90 -10.54 -24.87
C ILE A 206 12.38 -10.78 -25.21
N LEU A 207 13.18 -11.29 -24.26
CA LEU A 207 14.58 -11.67 -24.50
C LEU A 207 14.70 -12.67 -25.65
N GLU A 208 13.94 -13.76 -25.58
CA GLU A 208 13.97 -14.84 -26.57
C GLU A 208 13.54 -14.36 -27.96
N ALA A 209 12.44 -13.58 -28.05
CA ALA A 209 11.98 -13.01 -29.30
C ALA A 209 13.00 -12.04 -29.92
N ALA A 210 13.70 -11.27 -29.08
CA ALA A 210 14.73 -10.33 -29.50
C ALA A 210 16.08 -10.98 -29.86
N GLY A 211 16.18 -12.31 -29.83
CA GLY A 211 17.39 -13.04 -30.22
C GLY A 211 18.41 -13.25 -29.08
N ALA A 212 18.15 -12.78 -27.87
CA ALA A 212 18.97 -13.10 -26.69
C ALA A 212 18.55 -14.44 -26.08
N ARG A 213 19.47 -15.12 -25.39
CA ARG A 213 19.17 -16.29 -24.55
C ARG A 213 19.09 -15.85 -23.10
N ASN A 214 18.00 -16.14 -22.40
CA ASN A 214 17.96 -15.87 -20.96
C ASN A 214 18.95 -16.77 -20.22
N ALA A 215 19.91 -16.17 -19.53
CA ALA A 215 20.93 -16.87 -18.74
C ALA A 215 20.31 -17.59 -17.51
N VAL A 216 19.11 -17.20 -17.09
CA VAL A 216 18.41 -17.75 -15.93
C VAL A 216 17.31 -18.70 -16.39
N THR A 217 17.49 -19.99 -16.17
CA THR A 217 16.59 -21.05 -16.66
C THR A 217 15.49 -21.47 -15.68
N ARG A 218 15.44 -20.88 -14.48
CA ARG A 218 14.47 -21.26 -13.43
C ARG A 218 13.02 -20.94 -13.84
N PRO A 219 12.05 -21.86 -13.65
CA PRO A 219 10.66 -21.74 -14.13
C PRO A 219 9.78 -20.85 -13.25
N ALA A 220 10.23 -19.63 -12.97
CA ALA A 220 9.48 -18.62 -12.21
C ALA A 220 9.52 -17.28 -12.93
N ALA A 221 8.51 -16.42 -12.69
CA ALA A 221 8.51 -15.07 -13.27
C ALA A 221 9.56 -14.15 -12.61
N VAL A 222 9.78 -14.31 -11.30
CA VAL A 222 10.76 -13.55 -10.53
C VAL A 222 11.61 -14.54 -9.74
N VAL A 223 12.93 -14.49 -9.93
CA VAL A 223 13.89 -15.43 -9.36
C VAL A 223 14.83 -14.67 -8.42
N PRO A 224 14.87 -14.98 -7.11
CA PRO A 224 15.90 -14.47 -6.23
C PRO A 224 17.29 -14.93 -6.68
N PHE A 225 18.26 -14.02 -6.67
CA PHE A 225 19.62 -14.30 -7.12
C PHE A 225 20.64 -13.69 -6.17
N SER A 226 21.76 -14.39 -5.95
CA SER A 226 22.89 -13.81 -5.21
C SER A 226 23.84 -13.09 -6.17
N GLN A 227 24.67 -12.19 -5.64
CA GLN A 227 25.65 -11.48 -6.46
C GLN A 227 26.76 -12.42 -6.94
N GLU A 228 27.12 -13.42 -6.14
CA GLU A 228 28.09 -14.46 -6.47
C GLU A 228 27.57 -15.35 -7.61
N ALA A 229 26.30 -15.75 -7.56
CA ALA A 229 25.68 -16.52 -8.63
C ALA A 229 25.65 -15.71 -9.94
N LEU A 230 25.42 -14.38 -9.86
CA LEU A 230 25.46 -13.50 -11.04
C LEU A 230 26.88 -13.38 -11.62
N LEU A 231 27.89 -13.28 -10.76
CA LEU A 231 29.28 -13.24 -11.18
C LEU A 231 29.73 -14.55 -11.81
N ALA A 232 29.29 -15.69 -11.27
CA ALA A 232 29.53 -17.00 -11.88
C ALA A 232 28.81 -17.16 -13.23
N LEU A 233 27.59 -16.62 -13.34
CA LEU A 233 26.80 -16.65 -14.58
C LEU A 233 27.41 -15.79 -15.70
N ASN A 234 28.02 -14.66 -15.32
CA ASN A 234 28.77 -13.74 -16.18
C ASN A 234 28.14 -13.48 -17.57
N PRO A 235 26.95 -12.86 -17.65
CA PRO A 235 26.21 -12.68 -18.89
C PRO A 235 26.89 -11.68 -19.85
N ASP A 236 26.63 -11.84 -21.15
CA ASP A 236 27.10 -10.94 -22.21
C ASP A 236 26.29 -9.63 -22.24
N VAL A 237 25.04 -9.67 -21.78
CA VAL A 237 24.11 -8.54 -21.76
C VAL A 237 23.46 -8.42 -20.38
N TYR A 238 23.35 -7.19 -19.86
CA TYR A 238 22.67 -6.89 -18.61
C TYR A 238 21.53 -5.90 -18.84
N ILE A 239 20.30 -6.31 -18.60
CA ILE A 239 19.12 -5.45 -18.73
C ILE A 239 18.63 -5.10 -17.32
N VAL A 240 18.32 -3.83 -17.09
CA VAL A 240 17.79 -3.34 -15.82
C VAL A 240 16.46 -2.67 -16.07
N GLN A 241 15.38 -3.18 -15.48
CA GLN A 241 14.15 -2.42 -15.51
C GLN A 241 14.20 -1.26 -14.51
N GLU A 242 13.58 -0.15 -14.87
CA GLU A 242 13.24 0.96 -13.99
C GLU A 242 11.72 1.09 -13.91
N GLY A 243 11.20 1.14 -12.68
CA GLY A 243 9.76 1.23 -12.45
C GLY A 243 9.34 0.94 -11.01
N PRO A 244 8.04 0.71 -10.74
CA PRO A 244 7.55 0.44 -9.40
C PRO A 244 8.25 -0.68 -8.63
N MET A 245 8.70 -1.75 -9.31
CA MET A 245 9.40 -2.90 -8.74
C MET A 245 10.91 -2.69 -8.58
N ASN A 246 11.51 -1.74 -9.32
CA ASN A 246 12.91 -1.35 -9.24
C ASN A 246 13.05 0.17 -9.32
N ARG A 247 12.82 0.86 -8.20
CA ARG A 247 12.79 2.33 -8.19
C ARG A 247 14.21 2.89 -8.17
N ASN A 248 14.54 3.74 -9.13
CA ASN A 248 15.83 4.41 -9.26
C ASN A 248 17.01 3.41 -9.11
N PRO A 249 17.10 2.37 -9.96
CA PRO A 249 18.14 1.37 -9.81
C PRO A 249 19.52 1.99 -9.99
N VAL A 250 20.42 1.72 -9.06
CA VAL A 250 21.84 2.08 -9.22
C VAL A 250 22.36 1.37 -10.47
N PRO A 251 22.94 2.06 -11.46
CA PRO A 251 23.47 1.44 -12.66
C PRO A 251 24.45 0.29 -12.33
N PRO A 252 24.40 -0.86 -13.03
CA PRO A 252 25.33 -1.97 -12.82
C PRO A 252 26.82 -1.55 -12.81
N SER A 253 27.19 -0.57 -13.65
CA SER A 253 28.55 -0.01 -13.69
C SER A 253 29.00 0.68 -12.40
N GLN A 254 28.07 1.16 -11.59
CA GLN A 254 28.34 1.84 -10.31
C GLN A 254 28.33 0.87 -9.11
N ARG A 255 28.00 -0.41 -9.32
CA ARG A 255 27.98 -1.41 -8.25
C ARG A 255 29.35 -2.09 -8.17
N PRO A 256 30.11 -1.97 -7.06
CA PRO A 256 31.51 -2.42 -7.00
C PRO A 256 31.74 -3.85 -7.47
N LEU A 257 30.88 -4.79 -7.06
CA LEU A 257 31.02 -6.20 -7.44
C LEU A 257 30.68 -6.47 -8.91
N PHE A 258 29.87 -5.63 -9.55
CA PHE A 258 29.36 -5.85 -10.91
C PHE A 258 30.32 -5.33 -11.98
N GLN A 259 31.33 -4.54 -11.61
CA GLN A 259 32.38 -4.06 -12.53
C GLN A 259 33.16 -5.20 -13.19
N ARG A 260 33.11 -6.41 -12.62
CA ARG A 260 33.74 -7.63 -13.16
C ARG A 260 32.86 -8.38 -14.17
N LEU A 261 31.60 -7.99 -14.35
CA LEU A 261 30.70 -8.64 -15.30
C LEU A 261 31.08 -8.24 -16.73
N ARG A 262 31.11 -9.22 -17.63
CA ARG A 262 31.39 -9.00 -19.06
C ARG A 262 30.46 -7.95 -19.67
N ALA A 263 29.16 -8.02 -19.38
CA ALA A 263 28.19 -7.02 -19.84
C ALA A 263 28.54 -5.59 -19.39
N VAL A 264 29.11 -5.41 -18.19
CA VAL A 264 29.51 -4.09 -17.69
C VAL A 264 30.81 -3.62 -18.33
N GLN A 265 31.80 -4.51 -18.44
CA GLN A 265 33.09 -4.21 -19.06
C GLN A 265 32.98 -3.85 -20.54
N THR A 266 32.06 -4.49 -21.25
CA THR A 266 31.80 -4.26 -22.68
C THR A 266 30.74 -3.17 -22.93
N GLY A 267 30.21 -2.53 -21.88
CA GLY A 267 29.19 -1.49 -22.01
C GLY A 267 27.83 -1.99 -22.50
N ARG A 268 27.57 -3.31 -22.52
CA ARG A 268 26.30 -3.92 -22.93
C ARG A 268 25.28 -3.96 -21.78
N VAL A 269 25.01 -2.78 -21.22
CA VAL A 269 24.01 -2.57 -20.18
C VAL A 269 22.87 -1.70 -20.73
N LEU A 270 21.63 -2.18 -20.61
CA LEU A 270 20.45 -1.45 -21.07
C LEU A 270 19.48 -1.21 -19.90
N VAL A 271 19.07 0.04 -19.69
CA VAL A 271 17.98 0.38 -18.76
C VAL A 271 16.67 0.47 -19.55
N VAL A 272 15.62 -0.17 -19.07
CA VAL A 272 14.33 -0.29 -19.77
C VAL A 272 13.15 0.07 -18.86
N ASP A 273 12.05 0.54 -19.44
CA ASP A 273 10.81 0.81 -18.69
C ASP A 273 10.14 -0.52 -18.27
N GLU A 274 9.92 -0.71 -16.97
CA GLU A 274 9.21 -1.86 -16.40
C GLU A 274 7.81 -2.04 -17.01
N HIS A 275 7.08 -0.96 -17.27
CA HIS A 275 5.73 -1.01 -17.82
C HIS A 275 5.70 -1.57 -19.24
N LEU A 276 6.79 -1.42 -19.98
CA LEU A 276 6.92 -1.91 -21.35
C LEU A 276 7.50 -3.32 -21.40
N PHE A 277 8.52 -3.61 -20.58
CA PHE A 277 9.31 -4.85 -20.68
C PHE A 277 8.85 -5.99 -19.76
N SER A 278 8.07 -5.71 -18.72
CA SER A 278 7.71 -6.73 -17.72
C SER A 278 6.22 -7.00 -17.61
N ARG A 279 5.38 -6.23 -18.31
CA ARG A 279 3.93 -6.41 -18.32
C ARG A 279 3.49 -7.25 -19.51
N PRO A 280 2.66 -8.28 -19.31
CA PRO A 280 2.06 -9.05 -20.39
C PRO A 280 0.88 -8.30 -21.02
N GLY A 281 1.14 -7.15 -21.64
CA GLY A 281 0.19 -6.31 -22.37
C GLY A 281 0.53 -6.24 -23.86
N PRO A 282 -0.28 -5.55 -24.69
CA PRO A 282 -0.06 -5.48 -26.15
C PRO A 282 1.30 -4.88 -26.52
N ARG A 283 1.86 -4.00 -25.67
CA ARG A 283 3.15 -3.35 -25.90
C ARG A 283 4.37 -4.26 -25.69
N CYS A 284 4.19 -5.51 -25.25
CA CYS A 284 5.32 -6.45 -25.17
C CYS A 284 5.97 -6.71 -26.55
N VAL A 285 5.23 -6.56 -27.65
CA VAL A 285 5.77 -6.66 -29.02
C VAL A 285 6.70 -5.48 -29.32
N GLU A 286 6.31 -4.26 -28.92
CA GLU A 286 7.16 -3.07 -29.03
C GLU A 286 8.45 -3.21 -28.20
N ALA A 287 8.37 -3.79 -27.00
CA ALA A 287 9.54 -4.09 -26.19
C ALA A 287 10.52 -5.04 -26.91
N ALA A 288 10.00 -6.08 -27.58
CA ALA A 288 10.80 -7.01 -28.37
C ALA A 288 11.46 -6.31 -29.59
N GLU A 289 10.74 -5.41 -30.27
CA GLU A 289 11.28 -4.62 -31.39
C GLU A 289 12.41 -3.68 -30.93
N ILE A 290 12.24 -3.00 -29.79
CA ILE A 290 13.27 -2.13 -29.21
C ILE A 290 14.51 -2.93 -28.86
N LEU A 291 14.32 -4.07 -28.17
CA LEU A 291 15.44 -4.89 -27.74
C LEU A 291 16.18 -5.53 -28.91
N ALA A 292 15.46 -6.04 -29.92
CA ALA A 292 16.08 -6.65 -31.10
C ALA A 292 16.97 -5.67 -31.85
N ARG A 293 16.51 -4.42 -32.02
CA ARG A 293 17.32 -3.36 -32.65
C ARG A 293 18.56 -3.00 -31.83
N TRP A 294 18.46 -2.98 -30.50
CA TRP A 294 19.60 -2.71 -29.63
C TRP A 294 20.61 -3.87 -29.61
N LEU A 295 20.14 -5.11 -29.66
CA LEU A 295 21.00 -6.31 -29.68
C LEU A 295 21.69 -6.53 -31.03
N HIS A 296 21.02 -6.18 -32.14
CA HIS A 296 21.44 -6.46 -33.51
C HIS A 296 21.40 -5.20 -34.41
N PRO A 297 22.19 -4.15 -34.08
CA PRO A 297 22.14 -2.87 -34.80
C PRO A 297 22.50 -2.99 -36.29
N ASP A 298 23.45 -3.84 -36.66
CA ASP A 298 23.92 -4.00 -38.05
C ASP A 298 22.86 -4.59 -38.99
N ARG A 299 21.88 -5.29 -38.40
CA ARG A 299 20.79 -5.95 -39.12
C ARG A 299 19.55 -5.08 -39.18
N ALA A 300 19.43 -4.14 -38.25
CA ALA A 300 18.39 -3.12 -38.23
C ALA A 300 18.71 -1.97 -39.21
N ARG A 301 18.93 -2.26 -40.49
CA ARG A 301 19.05 -1.20 -41.51
C ARG A 301 17.69 -0.55 -41.77
N PRO A 302 17.63 0.77 -42.07
CA PRO A 302 16.40 1.49 -42.35
C PRO A 302 15.92 1.20 -43.77
N SER A 303 15.34 0.03 -43.99
CA SER A 303 14.64 -0.29 -45.23
C SER A 303 13.26 -0.86 -44.92
N SER A 304 12.25 -0.07 -45.28
CA SER A 304 10.80 -0.32 -45.27
C SER A 304 10.02 0.30 -44.08
N PRO A 305 8.95 1.08 -44.37
CA PRO A 305 8.29 1.94 -43.40
C PRO A 305 7.38 1.14 -42.47
N LEU A 306 7.95 0.52 -41.45
CA LEU A 306 7.19 -0.03 -40.31
C LEU A 306 6.63 1.08 -39.39
N THR A 307 6.79 2.35 -39.77
CA THR A 307 6.34 3.52 -39.01
C THR A 307 5.34 4.41 -39.76
N ALA A 308 5.04 4.17 -41.05
CA ALA A 308 4.22 5.10 -41.83
C ALA A 308 2.69 4.84 -41.80
N GLN A 309 2.20 3.78 -41.13
CA GLN A 309 0.75 3.51 -41.02
C GLN A 309 0.28 3.11 -39.61
N GLY A 310 1.12 3.27 -38.58
CA GLY A 310 0.76 2.94 -37.19
C GLY A 310 0.76 4.12 -36.23
N THR A 311 1.17 5.31 -36.67
CA THR A 311 1.37 6.49 -35.81
C THR A 311 0.16 7.43 -35.73
N ASP A 312 -0.88 7.21 -36.53
CA ASP A 312 -2.07 8.10 -36.51
C ASP A 312 -3.02 7.84 -35.34
N PHE A 313 -2.83 6.76 -34.58
CA PHE A 313 -3.61 6.52 -33.36
C PHE A 313 -3.00 7.10 -32.07
N PHE A 314 -1.78 7.64 -32.14
CA PHE A 314 -1.09 8.20 -30.97
C PHE A 314 -0.25 9.43 -31.36
N GLN A 315 -0.88 10.60 -31.52
CA GLN A 315 -0.17 11.89 -31.60
C GLN A 315 -0.03 12.59 -30.23
N HIS A 316 1.16 13.17 -30.06
CA HIS A 316 1.80 13.83 -28.90
C HIS A 316 1.24 15.24 -28.55
N PRO A 317 1.77 15.91 -27.51
CA PRO A 317 2.97 16.76 -27.71
C PRO A 317 4.03 16.59 -26.61
N GLY A 318 5.29 16.47 -27.03
CA GLY A 318 6.47 16.47 -26.14
C GLY A 318 7.72 16.01 -26.88
N GLY A 319 8.30 16.91 -27.69
CA GLY A 319 9.38 16.62 -28.62
C GLY A 319 10.64 16.05 -27.98
N VAL A 320 11.17 15.00 -28.61
CA VAL A 320 12.53 14.50 -28.38
C VAL A 320 13.45 15.33 -29.27
N GLY A 321 14.02 16.38 -28.68
CA GLY A 321 15.13 17.11 -29.26
C GLY A 321 16.40 16.29 -29.20
N ASN A 322 16.99 16.06 -30.37
CA ASN A 322 18.31 15.51 -30.60
C ASN A 322 19.37 16.31 -29.80
N GLN A 323 20.07 15.68 -28.86
CA GLN A 323 21.33 16.21 -28.32
C GLN A 323 22.37 15.11 -28.22
N THR A 324 23.17 15.04 -29.28
CA THR A 324 24.52 14.49 -29.29
C THR A 324 25.39 15.18 -28.23
N GLY A 325 26.37 14.44 -27.74
CA GLY A 325 27.20 14.80 -26.59
C GLY A 325 27.81 16.20 -26.67
N ALA A 326 27.44 17.03 -25.70
CA ALA A 326 28.31 18.01 -25.11
C ALA A 326 28.36 17.70 -23.60
N LYS A 327 29.56 17.49 -23.07
CA LYS A 327 29.83 17.44 -21.63
C LYS A 327 29.13 18.63 -20.96
N LYS A 328 28.06 18.37 -20.22
CA LYS A 328 27.52 19.34 -19.26
C LYS A 328 28.24 19.10 -17.94
N GLU A 329 29.14 20.02 -17.62
CA GLU A 329 29.56 20.27 -16.25
C GLU A 329 28.34 20.41 -15.32
N PRO A 330 28.48 20.08 -14.03
CA PRO A 330 27.35 19.94 -13.11
C PRO A 330 26.72 21.30 -12.84
N THR A 331 25.68 21.66 -13.60
CA THR A 331 24.80 22.76 -13.21
C THR A 331 24.08 22.37 -11.92
N ALA A 332 24.23 23.21 -10.90
CA ALA A 332 23.64 23.11 -9.56
C ALA A 332 22.10 23.03 -9.61
N GLY A 333 21.57 21.86 -9.96
CA GLY A 333 20.16 21.53 -9.85
C GLY A 333 19.82 21.20 -8.41
N ARG A 334 18.75 21.81 -7.88
CA ARG A 334 18.25 21.52 -6.53
C ARG A 334 18.13 20.01 -6.33
N PRO A 335 18.59 19.46 -5.19
CA PRO A 335 18.59 18.03 -4.98
C PRO A 335 17.17 17.43 -5.07
N PRO A 336 17.00 16.17 -5.51
CA PRO A 336 15.69 15.56 -5.82
C PRO A 336 14.62 15.65 -4.72
N TRP A 337 15.04 15.77 -3.45
CA TRP A 337 14.16 15.92 -2.31
C TRP A 337 13.61 17.34 -2.11
N LEU A 338 14.22 18.34 -2.75
CA LEU A 338 13.78 19.73 -2.78
C LEU A 338 12.76 20.00 -3.89
N GLN A 339 12.41 18.98 -4.69
CA GLN A 339 11.34 19.06 -5.67
C GLN A 339 9.99 19.22 -4.96
N TRP A 340 9.18 20.16 -5.44
CA TRP A 340 7.87 20.48 -4.85
C TRP A 340 6.95 19.25 -4.74
N THR A 341 7.01 18.35 -5.72
CA THR A 341 6.24 17.09 -5.74
C THR A 341 6.61 16.15 -4.59
N THR A 342 7.90 16.08 -4.24
CA THR A 342 8.41 15.29 -3.11
C THR A 342 8.01 15.92 -1.78
N ILE A 343 8.15 17.24 -1.64
CA ILE A 343 7.74 18.00 -0.44
C ILE A 343 6.23 17.84 -0.21
N GLN A 344 5.42 17.99 -1.25
CA GLN A 344 3.97 17.86 -1.15
C GLN A 344 3.54 16.45 -0.71
N LYS A 345 4.11 15.40 -1.32
CA LYS A 345 3.72 14.01 -1.05
C LYS A 345 4.28 13.48 0.28
N LYS A 346 5.53 13.81 0.62
CA LYS A 346 6.26 13.21 1.75
C LYS A 346 6.28 14.07 3.02
N LEU A 347 6.04 15.38 2.92
CA LEU A 347 6.00 16.29 4.09
C LEU A 347 4.61 16.89 4.29
N ILE A 348 4.06 17.60 3.30
CA ILE A 348 2.82 18.37 3.47
C ILE A 348 1.61 17.45 3.70
N LYS A 349 1.39 16.45 2.85
CA LYS A 349 0.21 15.57 2.94
C LYS A 349 0.13 14.79 4.27
N PRO A 350 1.21 14.16 4.77
CA PRO A 350 1.21 13.54 6.10
C PRO A 350 0.97 14.54 7.23
N LEU A 351 1.58 15.73 7.15
CA LEU A 351 1.44 16.78 8.16
C LEU A 351 0.00 17.29 8.25
N VAL A 352 -0.65 17.53 7.12
CA VAL A 352 -2.07 17.95 7.05
C VAL A 352 -2.96 16.87 7.64
N ARG A 353 -2.75 15.60 7.26
CA ARG A 353 -3.53 14.47 7.77
C ARG A 353 -3.39 14.35 9.30
N LEU A 354 -2.16 14.40 9.83
CA LEU A 354 -1.92 14.33 11.27
C LEU A 354 -2.58 15.51 12.00
N THR A 355 -2.39 16.72 11.49
CA THR A 355 -2.95 17.94 12.10
C THR A 355 -4.47 17.86 12.15
N LEU A 356 -5.11 17.37 11.08
CA LEU A 356 -6.55 17.17 11.02
C LEU A 356 -7.04 16.18 12.08
N PHE A 357 -6.36 15.04 12.25
CA PHE A 357 -6.72 14.06 13.29
C PHE A 357 -6.55 14.63 14.70
N ILE A 358 -5.47 15.38 14.97
CA ILE A 358 -5.26 16.02 16.28
C ILE A 358 -6.34 17.09 16.51
N ALA A 359 -6.69 17.87 15.49
CA ALA A 359 -7.78 18.84 15.54
C ALA A 359 -9.12 18.15 15.87
N ILE A 360 -9.47 17.08 15.17
CA ILE A 360 -10.69 16.30 15.44
C ILE A 360 -10.67 15.75 16.87
N GLY A 361 -9.57 15.14 17.31
CA GLY A 361 -9.45 14.57 18.67
C GLY A 361 -9.56 15.62 19.77
N LEU A 362 -8.94 16.80 19.59
CA LEU A 362 -9.05 17.92 20.52
C LEU A 362 -10.48 18.49 20.54
N PHE A 363 -11.14 18.54 19.38
CA PHE A 363 -12.51 19.03 19.25
C PHE A 363 -13.51 18.08 19.93
N VAL A 364 -13.45 16.79 19.59
CA VAL A 364 -14.25 15.73 20.23
C VAL A 364 -13.99 15.68 21.74
N GLY A 365 -12.75 15.84 22.19
CA GLY A 365 -12.44 15.88 23.61
C GLY A 365 -13.11 17.01 24.39
N ASN A 366 -13.16 18.21 23.81
CA ASN A 366 -13.88 19.33 24.43
C ASN A 366 -15.41 19.11 24.41
N ILE A 367 -15.97 18.45 23.39
CA ILE A 367 -17.40 18.10 23.34
C ILE A 367 -17.75 17.04 24.39
N ILE A 368 -16.93 15.99 24.51
CA ILE A 368 -17.09 14.94 25.52
C ILE A 368 -17.04 15.53 26.94
N GLU A 369 -16.15 16.49 27.18
CA GLU A 369 -16.04 17.22 28.46
C GLU A 369 -17.33 17.96 28.81
N VAL A 370 -17.98 18.59 27.82
CA VAL A 370 -19.25 19.33 27.98
C VAL A 370 -20.44 18.39 28.17
N LEU A 371 -20.51 17.29 27.41
CA LEU A 371 -21.63 16.35 27.45
C LEU A 371 -21.65 15.46 28.71
N GLY A 372 -20.56 15.37 29.47
CA GLY A 372 -20.51 14.75 30.80
C GLY A 372 -20.72 13.22 30.86
N TRP A 373 -21.13 12.57 29.77
CA TRP A 373 -21.44 11.13 29.69
C TRP A 373 -20.29 10.19 30.15
N THR A 374 -19.03 10.59 30.00
CA THR A 374 -17.87 9.81 30.48
C THR A 374 -17.79 9.71 32.00
N ARG A 375 -18.43 10.63 32.73
CA ARG A 375 -18.50 10.59 34.20
C ARG A 375 -19.37 9.44 34.70
N ALA A 376 -20.40 9.05 33.94
CA ALA A 376 -21.23 7.90 34.26
C ALA A 376 -20.46 6.57 34.07
N LEU A 377 -19.65 6.45 33.01
CA LEU A 377 -18.82 5.26 32.76
C LEU A 377 -17.63 5.13 33.73
N GLY A 378 -17.13 6.23 34.31
CA GLY A 378 -16.08 6.20 35.34
C GLY A 378 -16.45 5.36 36.57
N ARG A 379 -17.75 5.15 36.83
CA ARG A 379 -18.24 4.29 37.92
C ARG A 379 -17.85 2.81 37.71
N LEU A 380 -17.77 2.36 36.46
CA LEU A 380 -17.45 0.97 36.13
C LEU A 380 -15.98 0.63 36.39
N THR A 381 -15.08 1.59 36.16
CA THR A 381 -13.63 1.40 36.37
C THR A 381 -13.11 1.97 37.69
N GLY A 382 -13.94 2.75 38.38
CA GLY A 382 -13.67 3.33 39.69
C GLY A 382 -13.11 2.33 40.70
N PRO A 383 -13.71 1.15 40.93
CA PRO A 383 -13.19 0.19 41.91
C PRO A 383 -11.75 -0.27 41.64
N VAL A 384 -11.42 -0.54 40.37
CA VAL A 384 -10.08 -0.99 39.95
C VAL A 384 -9.04 0.12 40.13
N LEU A 385 -9.40 1.36 39.78
CA LEU A 385 -8.50 2.50 39.93
C LEU A 385 -8.32 2.94 41.39
N ARG A 386 -9.38 2.89 42.20
CA ARG A 386 -9.33 3.15 43.63
C ARG A 386 -8.44 2.16 44.36
N TRP A 387 -8.41 0.89 43.93
CA TRP A 387 -7.46 -0.09 44.45
C TRP A 387 -6.01 0.37 44.27
N GLY A 388 -5.70 1.04 43.15
CA GLY A 388 -4.41 1.68 42.88
C GLY A 388 -4.26 3.09 43.47
N ARG A 389 -5.19 3.52 44.34
CA ARG A 389 -5.27 4.88 44.93
C ARG A 389 -5.38 6.01 43.90
N LEU A 390 -5.99 5.73 42.74
CA LEU A 390 -6.28 6.74 41.72
C LEU A 390 -7.74 7.19 41.85
N GLY A 391 -7.94 8.50 42.05
CA GLY A 391 -9.26 9.11 42.26
C GLY A 391 -10.15 9.21 41.02
N ASN A 392 -11.36 9.73 41.19
CA ASN A 392 -12.40 9.76 40.17
C ASN A 392 -11.98 10.43 38.83
N GLN A 393 -11.17 11.49 38.86
CA GLN A 393 -10.68 12.16 37.65
C GLN A 393 -9.84 11.22 36.76
N SER A 394 -9.10 10.31 37.38
CA SER A 394 -8.33 9.28 36.68
C SER A 394 -9.25 8.24 36.03
N ALA A 395 -10.37 7.88 36.67
CA ALA A 395 -11.35 6.95 36.11
C ALA A 395 -12.07 7.53 34.89
N VAL A 396 -12.45 8.81 34.94
CA VAL A 396 -13.04 9.50 33.80
C VAL A 396 -12.05 9.59 32.64
N ALA A 397 -10.78 9.90 32.91
CA ALA A 397 -9.74 9.92 31.90
C ALA A 397 -9.47 8.52 31.31
N PHE A 398 -9.48 7.46 32.14
CA PHE A 398 -9.32 6.08 31.71
C PHE A 398 -10.41 5.66 30.74
N MET A 399 -11.67 5.99 31.04
CA MET A 399 -12.77 5.72 30.12
C MET A 399 -12.67 6.52 28.82
N ALA A 400 -12.26 7.79 28.91
CA ALA A 400 -12.01 8.59 27.72
C ALA A 400 -10.92 7.98 26.82
N ALA A 401 -9.92 7.29 27.39
CA ALA A 401 -8.80 6.72 26.64
C ALA A 401 -9.19 5.54 25.72
N PHE A 402 -10.34 4.89 25.93
CA PHE A 402 -10.87 3.88 25.00
C PHE A 402 -11.32 4.48 23.66
N PHE A 403 -11.65 5.77 23.66
CA PHE A 403 -12.17 6.48 22.48
C PHE A 403 -11.18 7.52 21.94
N SER A 404 -10.45 8.18 22.84
CA SER A 404 -9.51 9.25 22.50
C SER A 404 -8.46 9.44 23.58
N GLY A 405 -7.22 9.07 23.27
CA GLY A 405 -6.06 9.40 24.10
C GLY A 405 -5.88 10.91 24.27
N VAL A 406 -6.30 11.71 23.28
CA VAL A 406 -6.30 13.19 23.31
C VAL A 406 -7.18 13.75 24.43
N THR A 407 -8.40 13.24 24.50
CA THR A 407 -9.37 13.63 25.52
C THR A 407 -8.89 13.22 26.90
N ALA A 408 -8.43 11.98 27.05
CA ALA A 408 -7.96 11.45 28.32
C ALA A 408 -6.83 12.27 28.94
N ASN A 409 -5.77 12.57 28.17
CA ASN A 409 -4.65 13.36 28.66
C ASN A 409 -5.02 14.83 28.90
N THR A 410 -5.97 15.38 28.15
CA THR A 410 -6.49 16.72 28.37
C THR A 410 -7.23 16.81 29.71
N LEU A 411 -8.09 15.82 30.01
CA LEU A 411 -8.81 15.73 31.29
C LEU A 411 -7.83 15.63 32.47
N LEU A 412 -6.80 14.77 32.35
CA LEU A 412 -5.76 14.65 33.37
C LEU A 412 -4.97 15.95 33.56
N MET A 413 -4.62 16.65 32.49
CA MET A 413 -3.89 17.91 32.57
C MET A 413 -4.75 19.04 33.16
N ASN A 414 -6.03 19.10 32.83
CA ASN A 414 -6.96 20.07 33.44
C ASN A 414 -7.07 19.80 34.95
N ALA A 415 -7.35 18.55 35.34
CA ALA A 415 -7.45 18.17 36.74
C ALA A 415 -6.14 18.44 37.53
N HIS A 416 -4.98 18.26 36.90
CA HIS A 416 -3.69 18.64 37.49
C HIS A 416 -3.53 20.15 37.68
N LYS A 417 -3.97 20.96 36.70
CA LYS A 417 -3.96 22.43 36.82
C LYS A 417 -4.92 22.94 37.88
N ASP A 418 -6.05 22.26 38.04
CA ASP A 418 -7.09 22.61 39.02
C ASP A 418 -6.72 22.14 40.44
N GLY A 419 -5.52 21.56 40.63
CA GLY A 419 -5.02 21.12 41.94
C GLY A 419 -5.62 19.79 42.43
N THR A 420 -6.51 19.19 41.66
CA THR A 420 -7.22 17.94 42.03
C THR A 420 -6.40 16.67 41.78
N LEU A 421 -5.31 16.77 41.00
CA LEU A 421 -4.39 15.68 40.70
C LEU A 421 -2.96 16.13 40.97
N THR A 422 -2.24 15.40 41.80
CA THR A 422 -0.79 15.60 42.01
C THR A 422 0.00 15.14 40.78
N THR A 423 1.27 15.56 40.68
CA THR A 423 2.15 15.13 39.58
C THR A 423 2.37 13.61 39.55
N ARG A 424 2.40 12.96 40.73
CA ARG A 424 2.57 11.49 40.84
C ARG A 424 1.32 10.76 40.36
N GLU A 425 0.14 11.21 40.77
CA GLU A 425 -1.13 10.66 40.29
C GLU A 425 -1.30 10.89 38.79
N LEU A 426 -0.97 12.09 38.29
CA LEU A 426 -0.97 12.38 36.86
C LEU A 426 -0.12 11.37 36.08
N ALA A 427 1.11 11.12 36.53
CA ALA A 427 2.02 10.19 35.87
C ALA A 427 1.48 8.75 35.87
N LEU A 428 0.97 8.28 37.01
CA LEU A 428 0.40 6.94 37.13
C LEU A 428 -0.88 6.80 36.29
N SER A 429 -1.76 7.81 36.28
CA SER A 429 -2.96 7.80 35.44
C SER A 429 -2.64 7.81 33.96
N CYS A 430 -1.61 8.55 33.52
CA CYS A 430 -1.11 8.46 32.15
C CYS A 430 -0.60 7.05 31.80
N LEU A 431 0.07 6.37 32.74
CA LEU A 431 0.56 4.99 32.54
C LEU A 431 -0.59 3.98 32.46
N VAL A 432 -1.58 4.08 33.34
CA VAL A 432 -2.76 3.20 33.35
C VAL A 432 -3.61 3.39 32.09
N ASN A 433 -3.71 4.61 31.55
CA ASN A 433 -4.41 4.92 30.30
C ASN A 433 -3.81 4.23 29.05
N THR A 434 -2.62 3.63 29.16
CA THR A 434 -2.01 2.90 28.05
C THR A 434 -2.78 1.62 27.67
N LEU A 435 -3.55 1.03 28.60
CA LEU A 435 -4.38 -0.15 28.32
C LEU A 435 -5.63 0.18 27.50
N PRO A 436 -6.50 1.13 27.89
CA PRO A 436 -7.59 1.59 27.02
C PRO A 436 -7.10 2.05 25.64
N SER A 437 -5.96 2.75 25.61
CA SER A 437 -5.33 3.19 24.36
C SER A 437 -4.91 2.02 23.47
N TYR A 438 -4.53 0.87 24.05
CA TYR A 438 -4.26 -0.35 23.29
C TYR A 438 -5.53 -0.84 22.57
N PHE A 439 -6.67 -0.88 23.26
CA PHE A 439 -7.95 -1.27 22.65
C PHE A 439 -8.42 -0.31 21.56
N LEU A 440 -8.16 1.00 21.70
CA LEU A 440 -8.43 1.98 20.65
C LEU A 440 -7.68 1.66 19.34
N HIS A 441 -6.46 1.13 19.44
CA HIS A 441 -5.63 0.77 18.27
C HIS A 441 -5.78 -0.70 17.85
N LEU A 442 -6.39 -1.54 18.68
CA LEU A 442 -6.51 -2.97 18.47
C LEU A 442 -7.22 -3.32 17.16
N PRO A 443 -8.36 -2.72 16.77
CA PRO A 443 -9.02 -3.03 15.50
C PRO A 443 -8.09 -2.84 14.31
N THR A 444 -7.42 -1.68 14.23
CA THR A 444 -6.49 -1.40 13.13
C THR A 444 -5.32 -2.38 13.10
N THR A 445 -4.78 -2.74 14.27
CA THR A 445 -3.64 -3.66 14.37
C THR A 445 -4.06 -5.09 14.01
N PHE A 446 -5.24 -5.51 14.46
CA PHE A 446 -5.84 -6.82 14.18
C PHE A 446 -6.10 -7.01 12.69
N PHE A 447 -6.79 -6.07 12.04
CA PHE A 447 -7.08 -6.15 10.60
C PHE A 447 -5.84 -6.01 9.72
N ILE A 448 -4.73 -5.50 10.25
CA ILE A 448 -3.44 -5.51 9.56
C ILE A 448 -2.73 -6.85 9.74
N LEU A 449 -2.62 -7.35 10.98
CA LEU A 449 -1.81 -8.52 11.29
C LEU A 449 -2.44 -9.83 10.86
N LEU A 450 -3.75 -9.99 11.04
CA LEU A 450 -4.40 -11.27 10.75
C LEU A 450 -4.27 -11.68 9.27
N PRO A 451 -4.50 -10.77 8.29
CA PRO A 451 -4.33 -11.12 6.89
C PRO A 451 -2.87 -11.24 6.45
N LEU A 452 -1.95 -10.55 7.12
CA LEU A 452 -0.54 -10.50 6.71
C LEU A 452 0.29 -11.62 7.31
N VAL A 453 0.04 -11.98 8.57
CA VAL A 453 0.93 -12.86 9.34
C VAL A 453 0.20 -14.01 10.03
N ARG A 454 -1.12 -14.16 9.76
CA ARG A 454 -1.96 -15.30 10.16
C ARG A 454 -1.83 -15.61 11.66
N GLU A 455 -1.55 -16.85 12.03
CA GLU A 455 -1.42 -17.32 13.42
C GLU A 455 -0.34 -16.54 14.21
N ALA A 456 0.78 -16.18 13.58
CA ALA A 456 1.81 -15.35 14.22
C ALA A 456 1.26 -13.96 14.60
N GLY A 457 0.30 -13.44 13.83
CA GLY A 457 -0.40 -12.20 14.16
C GLY A 457 -1.24 -12.31 15.44
N ILE A 458 -1.94 -13.43 15.63
CA ILE A 458 -2.75 -13.70 16.83
C ILE A 458 -1.86 -13.80 18.06
N LEU A 459 -0.77 -14.57 17.97
CA LEU A 459 0.19 -14.74 19.06
C LEU A 459 0.88 -13.42 19.43
N TYR A 460 1.28 -12.62 18.44
CA TYR A 460 1.82 -11.29 18.68
C TYR A 460 0.83 -10.39 19.45
N LEU A 461 -0.45 -10.39 19.04
CA LEU A 461 -1.49 -9.62 19.74
C LEU A 461 -1.70 -10.12 21.17
N ALA A 462 -1.68 -11.44 21.40
CA ALA A 462 -1.78 -12.02 22.74
C ALA A 462 -0.62 -11.57 23.63
N VAL A 463 0.63 -11.66 23.14
CA VAL A 463 1.83 -11.24 23.89
C VAL A 463 1.76 -9.74 24.23
N THR A 464 1.40 -8.89 23.26
CA THR A 464 1.33 -7.44 23.48
C THR A 464 0.17 -7.02 24.37
N LEU A 465 -0.97 -7.72 24.32
CA LEU A 465 -2.09 -7.53 25.25
C LEU A 465 -1.70 -7.93 26.67
N SER A 466 -1.04 -9.08 26.84
CA SER A 466 -0.53 -9.53 28.14
C SER A 466 0.48 -8.53 28.73
N ALA A 467 1.37 -7.97 27.91
CA ALA A 467 2.26 -6.89 28.31
C ALA A 467 1.51 -5.62 28.76
N ALA A 468 0.43 -5.24 28.07
CA ALA A 468 -0.40 -4.10 28.44
C ALA A 468 -1.15 -4.32 29.77
N LEU A 469 -1.73 -5.50 29.96
CA LEU A 469 -2.41 -5.89 31.20
C LEU A 469 -1.43 -5.94 32.37
N GLY A 470 -0.29 -6.63 32.20
CA GLY A 470 0.75 -6.75 33.21
C GLY A 470 1.31 -5.38 33.64
N ARG A 471 1.61 -4.50 32.68
CA ARG A 471 2.04 -3.12 32.97
C ARG A 471 0.98 -2.34 33.77
N THR A 472 -0.29 -2.49 33.42
CA THR A 472 -1.39 -1.79 34.12
C THR A 472 -1.51 -2.28 35.55
N ALA A 473 -1.45 -3.59 35.78
CA ALA A 473 -1.46 -4.19 37.11
C ALA A 473 -0.28 -3.71 37.97
N VAL A 474 0.94 -3.72 37.42
CA VAL A 474 2.14 -3.19 38.10
C VAL A 474 1.98 -1.72 38.42
N THR A 475 1.46 -0.91 37.50
CA THR A 475 1.25 0.52 37.71
C THR A 475 0.26 0.78 38.85
N LEU A 476 -0.85 0.03 38.90
CA LEU A 476 -1.82 0.12 40.00
C LEU A 476 -1.21 -0.32 41.34
N ALA A 477 -0.40 -1.38 41.35
CA ALA A 477 0.28 -1.85 42.57
C ALA A 477 1.30 -0.82 43.08
N VAL A 478 2.03 -0.18 42.17
CA VAL A 478 2.92 0.95 42.48
C VAL A 478 2.14 2.13 43.01
N GLY A 479 1.00 2.48 42.40
CA GLY A 479 0.11 3.54 42.89
C GLY A 479 -0.38 3.27 44.32
N ARG A 480 -0.80 2.03 44.61
CA ARG A 480 -1.21 1.63 45.95
C ARG A 480 -0.11 1.81 47.01
N ARG A 481 1.16 1.63 46.64
CA ARG A 481 2.32 1.79 47.54
C ARG A 481 2.80 3.24 47.66
N LEU A 482 2.82 3.98 46.56
CA LEU A 482 3.45 5.30 46.49
C LEU A 482 2.50 6.47 46.77
N LEU A 483 1.20 6.31 46.49
CA LEU A 483 0.20 7.35 46.72
C LEU A 483 -0.32 7.25 48.15
N PRO A 484 -0.58 8.37 48.84
CA PRO A 484 -1.26 8.35 50.13
C PRO A 484 -2.65 7.72 50.00
N ALA A 485 -3.18 7.17 51.09
CA ALA A 485 -4.56 6.67 51.09
C ALA A 485 -5.48 7.81 50.61
N ALA A 486 -6.36 7.52 49.66
CA ALA A 486 -7.29 8.52 49.15
C ALA A 486 -8.02 9.16 50.34
N PRO A 487 -8.08 10.50 50.44
CA PRO A 487 -8.85 11.12 51.50
C PRO A 487 -10.27 10.52 51.51
N THR A 488 -10.75 10.13 52.68
CA THR A 488 -12.11 9.62 52.95
C THR A 488 -13.14 10.73 52.71
N GLY A 489 -13.26 11.11 51.45
CA GLY A 489 -13.85 12.34 50.98
C GLY A 489 -13.31 12.70 49.60
N ASP A 490 -13.28 11.74 48.67
CA ASP A 490 -13.52 12.12 47.27
C ASP A 490 -14.84 12.87 47.34
N LYS A 491 -14.83 14.19 47.17
CA LYS A 491 -16.07 14.98 47.07
C LYS A 491 -16.94 14.23 46.07
N GLU A 492 -17.97 13.54 46.56
CA GLU A 492 -19.06 13.10 45.72
C GLU A 492 -19.43 14.35 44.93
N VAL A 493 -19.37 14.24 43.61
CA VAL A 493 -19.93 15.28 42.76
C VAL A 493 -21.36 15.43 43.29
N PRO A 494 -21.76 16.63 43.78
CA PRO A 494 -23.06 16.79 44.42
C PRO A 494 -24.12 16.12 43.56
N GLU A 495 -24.90 15.22 44.16
CA GLU A 495 -26.12 14.69 43.57
C GLU A 495 -26.99 15.90 43.21
N GLY A 496 -26.96 16.35 41.95
CA GLY A 496 -27.71 17.54 41.53
C GLY A 496 -27.07 18.49 40.52
N LEU A 497 -25.96 18.16 39.86
CA LEU A 497 -25.48 18.97 38.72
C LEU A 497 -25.25 18.11 37.47
N VAL A 498 -26.30 17.41 37.03
CA VAL A 498 -26.54 17.35 35.58
C VAL A 498 -26.91 18.79 35.22
N GLN A 499 -25.96 19.61 34.79
CA GLN A 499 -26.31 20.81 34.01
C GLN A 499 -26.83 20.34 32.66
N SER A 500 -28.04 19.80 32.66
CA SER A 500 -28.92 19.71 31.50
C SER A 500 -29.31 21.14 31.15
N GLY A 501 -28.47 21.83 30.37
CA GLY A 501 -28.77 23.21 30.01
C GLY A 501 -27.74 23.96 29.18
N VAL A 502 -26.55 23.42 28.89
CA VAL A 502 -25.64 24.10 27.96
C VAL A 502 -26.04 23.72 26.54
N SER A 503 -26.65 24.67 25.82
CA SER A 503 -26.93 24.56 24.39
C SER A 503 -25.65 24.23 23.62
N LEU A 504 -25.73 23.30 22.65
CA LEU A 504 -24.62 22.90 21.78
C LEU A 504 -23.91 24.14 21.18
N ALA A 505 -24.68 25.21 20.92
CA ALA A 505 -24.18 26.48 20.39
C ALA A 505 -23.29 27.26 21.37
N GLU A 506 -23.65 27.32 22.66
CA GLU A 506 -22.84 28.00 23.68
C GLU A 506 -21.55 27.23 24.01
N ALA A 507 -21.63 25.90 23.99
CA ALA A 507 -20.48 25.01 24.12
C ALA A 507 -19.49 25.20 22.96
N LEU A 508 -19.98 25.32 21.72
CA LEU A 508 -19.19 25.59 20.52
C LEU A 508 -18.47 26.96 20.59
N GLN A 509 -19.15 28.01 21.05
CA GLN A 509 -18.59 29.37 21.13
C GLN A 509 -17.48 29.50 22.19
N LYS A 510 -17.65 28.92 23.38
CA LYS A 510 -16.62 28.93 24.45
C LYS A 510 -15.42 28.02 24.14
N THR A 511 -15.62 26.97 23.33
CA THR A 511 -14.59 25.98 22.99
C THR A 511 -13.62 26.47 21.92
N GLY A 512 -14.08 27.27 20.95
CA GLY A 512 -13.28 27.68 19.78
C GLY A 512 -11.96 28.39 20.12
N ARG A 513 -11.94 29.30 21.11
CA ARG A 513 -10.71 30.01 21.52
C ARG A 513 -9.68 29.08 22.18
N LYS A 514 -10.13 28.16 23.05
CA LYS A 514 -9.27 27.15 23.70
C LYS A 514 -8.72 26.16 22.66
N PHE A 515 -9.58 25.72 21.74
CA PHE A 515 -9.23 24.85 20.63
C PHE A 515 -8.14 25.48 19.74
N ARG A 516 -8.34 26.72 19.26
CA ARG A 516 -7.38 27.43 18.40
C ARG A 516 -6.00 27.57 19.07
N ARG A 517 -5.95 27.95 20.36
CA ARG A 517 -4.69 28.08 21.10
C ARG A 517 -3.95 26.74 21.24
N ARG A 518 -4.67 25.65 21.54
CA ARG A 518 -4.08 24.30 21.63
C ARG A 518 -3.59 23.81 20.27
N LEU A 519 -4.39 24.00 19.21
CA LEU A 519 -4.03 23.62 17.84
C LEU A 519 -2.78 24.37 17.34
N LEU A 520 -2.69 25.69 17.57
CA LEU A 520 -1.50 26.47 17.22
C LEU A 520 -0.25 26.01 17.97
N ARG A 521 -0.39 25.63 19.25
CA ARG A 521 0.73 25.07 20.03
C ARG A 521 1.18 23.72 19.50
N VAL A 522 0.24 22.83 19.16
CA VAL A 522 0.54 21.54 18.51
C VAL A 522 1.29 21.81 17.21
N LEU A 523 0.73 22.63 16.31
CA LEU A 523 1.33 22.96 15.02
C LEU A 523 2.74 23.52 15.12
N ARG A 524 3.00 24.38 16.12
CA ARG A 524 4.33 24.95 16.40
C ARG A 524 5.40 23.88 16.65
N TRP A 525 5.02 22.73 17.19
CA TRP A 525 5.94 21.62 17.45
C TRP A 525 5.89 20.54 16.37
N THR A 526 4.72 20.24 15.82
CA THR A 526 4.56 19.23 14.77
C THR A 526 5.35 19.60 13.52
N LEU A 527 5.29 20.86 13.08
CA LEU A 527 5.93 21.29 11.84
C LEU A 527 7.47 21.13 11.91
N PRO A 528 8.19 21.62 12.94
CA PRO A 528 9.63 21.38 13.06
C PRO A 528 10.00 19.91 13.19
N ILE A 529 9.27 19.13 14.00
CA ILE A 529 9.58 17.71 14.22
C ILE A 529 9.40 16.89 12.93
N TYR A 530 8.31 17.09 12.20
CA TYR A 530 8.10 16.40 10.92
C TYR A 530 9.09 16.84 9.85
N THR A 531 9.43 18.12 9.81
CA THR A 531 10.45 18.64 8.89
C THR A 531 11.81 18.03 9.21
N LEU A 532 12.19 17.94 10.49
CA LEU A 532 13.40 17.27 10.94
C LEU A 532 13.40 15.80 10.52
N PHE A 533 12.35 15.04 10.79
CA PHE A 533 12.26 13.63 10.39
C PHE A 533 12.32 13.44 8.87
N PHE A 534 11.71 14.35 8.10
CA PHE A 534 11.84 14.37 6.66
C PHE A 534 13.30 14.57 6.23
N LEU A 535 13.99 15.56 6.80
CA LEU A 535 15.41 15.83 6.51
C LEU A 535 16.32 14.67 6.90
N LEU A 536 16.12 14.09 8.10
CA LEU A 536 16.85 12.91 8.57
C LEU A 536 16.70 11.73 7.60
N ASN A 537 15.52 11.58 6.99
CA ASN A 537 15.30 10.57 5.97
C ASN A 537 16.00 10.88 4.63
N GLN A 538 16.12 12.15 4.24
CA GLN A 538 16.82 12.51 3.01
C GLN A 538 18.33 12.37 3.11
N ILE A 539 18.92 12.63 4.28
CA ILE A 539 20.37 12.46 4.50
C ILE A 539 20.78 10.99 4.71
N GLY A 540 19.84 10.05 4.54
CA GLY A 540 20.13 8.63 4.66
C GLY A 540 20.32 8.12 6.09
N LEU A 541 19.96 8.90 7.13
CA LEU A 541 20.13 8.45 8.52
C LEU A 541 19.41 7.13 8.80
N PHE A 542 18.20 6.95 8.25
CA PHE A 542 17.46 5.69 8.43
C PHE A 542 18.10 4.51 7.67
N GLN A 543 18.70 4.73 6.50
CA GLN A 543 19.47 3.71 5.77
C GLN A 543 20.76 3.35 6.52
N TRP A 544 21.44 4.34 7.11
CA TRP A 544 22.56 4.12 8.02
C TRP A 544 22.14 3.30 9.25
N LEU A 545 20.98 3.62 9.85
CA LEU A 545 20.42 2.87 10.97
C LEU A 545 20.12 1.41 10.59
N GLU A 546 19.60 1.13 9.40
CA GLU A 546 19.35 -0.24 8.92
C GLU A 546 20.64 -1.06 8.79
N THR A 547 21.68 -0.50 8.18
CA THR A 547 22.97 -1.18 8.02
C THR A 547 23.68 -1.43 9.35
N HIS A 548 23.47 -0.54 10.33
CA HIS A 548 24.05 -0.71 11.67
C HIS A 548 23.21 -1.63 12.54
N LEU A 549 21.87 -1.54 12.52
CA LEU A 549 20.96 -2.43 13.25
C LEU A 549 21.21 -3.90 12.94
N ALA A 550 21.58 -4.23 11.70
CA ALA A 550 21.99 -5.57 11.30
C ALA A 550 23.14 -6.17 12.13
N ARG A 551 23.99 -5.32 12.72
CA ARG A 551 25.11 -5.73 13.59
C ARG A 551 24.70 -5.89 15.06
N TRP A 552 23.62 -5.23 15.48
CA TRP A 552 23.16 -5.21 16.88
C TRP A 552 22.04 -6.19 17.17
N VAL A 553 21.35 -6.72 16.15
CA VAL A 553 20.35 -7.78 16.33
C VAL A 553 21.09 -9.10 16.56
N PRO A 554 20.98 -9.74 17.74
CA PRO A 554 21.68 -10.99 18.02
C PRO A 554 21.16 -12.09 17.09
N THR A 555 22.02 -12.57 16.18
CA THR A 555 21.68 -13.63 15.21
C THR A 555 21.43 -14.98 15.86
N HIS A 556 21.78 -15.14 17.14
CA HIS A 556 21.50 -16.34 17.94
C HIS A 556 20.01 -16.49 18.28
N PHE A 557 19.24 -15.39 18.31
CA PHE A 557 17.81 -15.39 18.67
C PHE A 557 16.89 -15.05 17.50
N LEU A 558 17.41 -14.40 16.46
CA LEU A 558 16.65 -14.02 15.27
C LEU A 558 17.44 -14.33 13.99
N PRO A 559 16.83 -14.98 12.99
CA PRO A 559 17.46 -15.21 11.70
C PRO A 559 17.88 -13.89 11.04
N VAL A 560 18.93 -13.89 10.22
CA VAL A 560 19.41 -12.66 9.53
C VAL A 560 18.31 -12.01 8.68
N GLN A 561 17.39 -12.81 8.15
CA GLN A 561 16.21 -12.36 7.39
C GLN A 561 15.27 -11.49 8.23
N ALA A 562 15.21 -11.70 9.55
CA ALA A 562 14.40 -10.91 10.50
C ALA A 562 14.87 -9.45 10.62
N VAL A 563 16.14 -9.17 10.33
CA VAL A 563 16.68 -7.80 10.34
C VAL A 563 15.93 -6.89 9.37
N THR A 564 15.54 -7.42 8.21
CA THR A 564 14.79 -6.66 7.20
C THR A 564 13.42 -6.22 7.71
N VAL A 565 12.73 -7.11 8.44
CA VAL A 565 11.44 -6.82 9.06
C VAL A 565 11.57 -5.72 10.11
N VAL A 566 12.59 -5.82 10.98
CA VAL A 566 12.88 -4.82 12.02
C VAL A 566 13.21 -3.47 11.39
N ALA A 567 14.04 -3.46 10.34
CA ALA A 567 14.38 -2.25 9.59
C ALA A 567 13.13 -1.60 8.97
N PHE A 568 12.24 -2.39 8.34
CA PHE A 568 10.99 -1.86 7.79
C PHE A 568 10.08 -1.24 8.86
N GLN A 569 9.99 -1.83 10.06
CA GLN A 569 9.22 -1.23 11.16
C GLN A 569 9.82 0.09 11.66
N VAL A 570 11.14 0.20 11.66
CA VAL A 570 11.85 1.42 12.06
C VAL A 570 11.67 2.54 11.03
N MET A 571 11.69 2.22 9.72
CA MET A 571 11.64 3.21 8.65
C MET A 571 10.22 3.64 8.25
N ALA A 572 9.37 2.66 7.91
CA ALA A 572 8.23 2.86 7.02
C ALA A 572 6.86 2.74 7.69
N GLU A 573 6.81 2.45 9.01
CA GLU A 573 5.64 2.12 9.84
C GLU A 573 5.37 0.61 10.00
N PHE A 574 4.67 0.26 11.08
CA PHE A 574 4.42 -1.11 11.54
C PHE A 574 3.89 -2.05 10.45
N THR A 575 3.02 -1.54 9.58
CA THR A 575 2.40 -2.30 8.49
C THR A 575 3.42 -2.85 7.48
N ALA A 576 4.48 -2.09 7.17
CA ALA A 576 5.51 -2.53 6.24
C ALA A 576 6.31 -3.70 6.80
N GLY A 577 6.65 -3.63 8.09
CA GLY A 577 7.30 -4.75 8.79
C GLY A 577 6.39 -5.96 8.90
N ALA A 578 5.11 -5.80 9.24
CA ALA A 578 4.15 -6.90 9.27
C ALA A 578 4.01 -7.60 7.90
N ALA A 579 3.99 -6.83 6.81
CA ALA A 579 3.93 -7.39 5.45
C ALA A 579 5.22 -8.13 5.08
N ALA A 580 6.38 -7.62 5.47
CA ALA A 580 7.67 -8.29 5.26
C ALA A 580 7.74 -9.60 6.07
N ALA A 581 7.31 -9.57 7.33
CA ALA A 581 7.23 -10.75 8.19
C ALA A 581 6.30 -11.81 7.60
N GLY A 582 5.15 -11.39 7.08
CA GLY A 582 4.19 -12.24 6.37
C GLY A 582 4.80 -12.94 5.17
N ALA A 583 5.46 -12.17 4.29
CA ALA A 583 6.12 -12.73 3.11
C ALA A 583 7.22 -13.74 3.47
N LEU A 584 7.97 -13.50 4.56
CA LEU A 584 9.00 -14.42 5.03
C LEU A 584 8.42 -15.68 5.70
N LEU A 585 7.30 -15.54 6.40
CA LEU A 585 6.55 -16.66 6.97
C LEU A 585 5.97 -17.54 5.85
N ASP A 586 5.34 -16.94 4.85
CA ASP A 586 4.77 -17.65 3.69
C ASP A 586 5.85 -18.36 2.86
N ALA A 587 7.05 -17.79 2.78
CA ALA A 587 8.20 -18.39 2.12
C ALA A 587 8.87 -19.52 2.93
N GLY A 588 8.39 -19.81 4.16
CA GLY A 588 9.01 -20.78 5.06
C GLY A 588 10.37 -20.36 5.62
N THR A 589 10.80 -19.11 5.38
CA THR A 589 12.08 -18.58 5.85
C THR A 589 12.07 -18.15 7.31
N LEU A 590 10.90 -17.81 7.87
CA LEU A 590 10.70 -17.58 9.30
C LEU A 590 9.63 -18.55 9.81
N SER A 591 9.90 -19.19 10.96
CA SER A 591 8.86 -19.93 11.68
C SER A 591 7.83 -18.98 12.30
N VAL A 592 6.69 -19.50 12.75
CA VAL A 592 5.67 -18.72 13.48
C VAL A 592 6.30 -18.05 14.71
N LYS A 593 7.05 -18.82 15.53
CA LYS A 593 7.76 -18.30 16.71
C LYS A 593 8.77 -17.20 16.34
N ALA A 594 9.60 -17.44 15.32
CA ALA A 594 10.59 -16.45 14.87
C ALA A 594 9.92 -15.17 14.34
N THR A 595 8.79 -15.31 13.66
CA THR A 595 8.00 -14.18 13.15
C THR A 595 7.45 -13.33 14.29
N VAL A 596 6.86 -13.95 15.32
CA VAL A 596 6.35 -13.23 16.51
C VAL A 596 7.47 -12.45 17.19
N LEU A 597 8.61 -13.11 17.45
CA LEU A 597 9.77 -12.48 18.09
C LEU A 597 10.33 -11.32 17.26
N THR A 598 10.42 -11.50 15.95
CA THR A 598 10.84 -10.45 15.01
C THR A 598 9.93 -9.23 15.09
N LEU A 599 8.60 -9.44 15.11
CA LEU A 599 7.64 -8.35 15.21
C LEU A 599 7.73 -7.63 16.57
N LEU A 600 7.96 -8.37 17.67
CA LEU A 600 8.13 -7.81 19.01
C LEU A 600 9.41 -6.98 19.12
N VAL A 601 10.53 -7.47 18.61
CA VAL A 601 11.80 -6.73 18.58
C VAL A 601 11.67 -5.47 17.72
N GLY A 602 11.05 -5.59 16.54
CA GLY A 602 10.72 -4.43 15.70
C GLY A 602 9.87 -3.39 16.43
N ASN A 603 8.89 -3.84 17.21
CA ASN A 603 8.03 -2.95 18.00
C ASN A 603 8.83 -2.24 19.10
N ILE A 604 9.69 -2.96 19.83
CA ILE A 604 10.55 -2.39 20.88
C ILE A 604 11.47 -1.30 20.31
N ILE A 605 12.22 -1.63 19.25
CA ILE A 605 13.21 -0.71 18.66
C ILE A 605 12.54 0.50 17.99
N SER A 606 11.40 0.29 17.31
CA SER A 606 10.69 1.38 16.64
C SER A 606 9.88 2.27 17.60
N THR A 607 9.64 1.85 18.84
CA THR A 607 8.80 2.59 19.79
C THR A 607 9.33 4.00 20.10
N PRO A 608 10.61 4.20 20.49
CA PRO A 608 11.15 5.55 20.73
C PRO A 608 11.06 6.46 19.51
N ILE A 609 11.36 5.93 18.32
CA ILE A 609 11.33 6.67 17.06
C ILE A 609 9.91 7.11 16.72
N ARG A 610 8.93 6.19 16.85
CA ARG A 610 7.50 6.49 16.66
C ARG A 610 6.98 7.49 17.70
N ALA A 611 7.43 7.39 18.95
CA ALA A 611 7.06 8.32 20.01
C ALA A 611 7.55 9.73 19.69
N LEU A 612 8.80 9.89 19.26
CA LEU A 612 9.35 11.18 18.82
C LEU A 612 8.61 11.73 17.60
N ARG A 613 8.34 10.87 16.59
CA ARG A 613 7.69 11.28 15.33
C ARG A 613 6.23 11.66 15.51
N HIS A 614 5.46 10.90 16.30
CA HIS A 614 4.00 11.01 16.33
C HIS A 614 3.41 11.44 17.69
N GLN A 615 4.02 11.06 18.82
CA GLN A 615 3.45 11.33 20.14
C GLN A 615 3.96 12.64 20.75
N LEU A 616 5.25 12.94 20.56
CA LEU A 616 5.90 14.15 21.09
C LEU A 616 5.17 15.45 20.70
N PRO A 617 4.80 15.70 19.43
CA PRO A 617 4.15 16.96 19.06
C PRO A 617 2.82 17.19 19.78
N TYR A 618 2.08 16.11 20.01
CA TYR A 618 0.80 16.14 20.68
C TYR A 618 0.95 16.30 22.21
N TYR A 619 1.91 15.60 22.84
CA TYR A 619 2.22 15.78 24.27
C TYR A 619 2.62 17.22 24.58
N MET A 620 3.41 17.85 23.71
CA MET A 620 3.81 19.26 23.80
C MET A 620 2.64 20.25 23.60
N GLY A 621 1.56 19.80 22.97
CA GLY A 621 0.33 20.57 22.83
C GLY A 621 -0.50 20.63 24.11
N ILE A 622 -0.53 19.53 24.87
CA ILE A 622 -1.33 19.38 26.09
C ILE A 622 -0.56 19.81 27.34
N TYR A 623 0.61 19.23 27.55
CA TYR A 623 1.43 19.42 28.74
C TYR A 623 2.38 20.60 28.59
N THR A 624 2.97 21.07 29.70
CA THR A 624 4.15 21.93 29.62
C THR A 624 5.32 21.13 29.03
N PRO A 625 6.27 21.74 28.30
CA PRO A 625 7.26 20.97 27.55
C PRO A 625 8.08 19.98 28.38
N ARG A 626 8.55 20.41 29.55
CA ARG A 626 9.31 19.55 30.48
C ARG A 626 8.47 18.38 30.99
N LEU A 627 7.24 18.65 31.44
CA LEU A 627 6.35 17.62 31.97
C LEU A 627 5.92 16.64 30.86
N GLY A 628 5.58 17.15 29.68
CA GLY A 628 5.21 16.34 28.52
C GLY A 628 6.33 15.39 28.09
N LEU A 629 7.58 15.86 28.08
CA LEU A 629 8.73 15.01 27.78
C LEU A 629 8.92 13.92 28.83
N VAL A 630 8.87 14.26 30.12
CA VAL A 630 9.02 13.29 31.22
C VAL A 630 7.94 12.22 31.15
N LEU A 631 6.66 12.62 31.00
CA LEU A 631 5.53 11.69 30.91
C LEU A 631 5.64 10.78 29.67
N LEU A 632 6.10 11.32 28.54
CA LEU A 632 6.32 10.54 27.32
C LEU A 632 7.43 9.50 27.52
N CYS A 633 8.59 9.92 28.02
CA CYS A 633 9.74 9.04 28.25
C CYS A 633 9.40 7.93 29.26
N LEU A 634 8.76 8.28 30.38
CA LEU A 634 8.29 7.32 31.36
C LEU A 634 7.33 6.31 30.72
N GLY A 635 6.32 6.79 29.98
CA GLY A 635 5.36 5.95 29.29
C GLY A 635 6.01 4.97 28.30
N GLN A 636 6.97 5.44 27.49
CA GLN A 636 7.67 4.57 26.54
C GLN A 636 8.60 3.59 27.23
N ALA A 637 9.31 3.99 28.29
CA ALA A 637 10.22 3.12 29.03
C ALA A 637 9.46 1.94 29.65
N VAL A 638 8.37 2.21 30.36
CA VAL A 638 7.55 1.16 30.97
C VAL A 638 6.90 0.28 29.89
N ARG A 639 6.47 0.86 28.77
CA ARG A 639 5.95 0.09 27.62
C ARG A 639 7.00 -0.87 27.07
N VAL A 640 8.20 -0.36 26.73
CA VAL A 640 9.29 -1.17 26.17
C VAL A 640 9.68 -2.27 27.14
N ALA A 641 9.87 -1.95 28.43
CA ALA A 641 10.21 -2.92 29.46
C ALA A 641 9.16 -4.04 29.56
N SER A 642 7.86 -3.69 29.57
CA SER A 642 6.79 -4.68 29.63
C SER A 642 6.72 -5.57 28.38
N VAL A 643 6.91 -5.01 27.18
CA VAL A 643 6.90 -5.81 25.93
C VAL A 643 8.13 -6.71 25.87
N ALA A 644 9.31 -6.21 26.28
CA ALA A 644 10.54 -7.00 26.34
C ALA A 644 10.41 -8.17 27.31
N LEU A 645 9.87 -7.95 28.52
CA LEU A 645 9.62 -9.01 29.49
C LEU A 645 8.72 -10.10 28.91
N PHE A 646 7.58 -9.73 28.32
CA PHE A 646 6.65 -10.70 27.75
C PHE A 646 7.19 -11.36 26.47
N ALA A 647 8.07 -10.69 25.71
CA ALA A 647 8.79 -11.31 24.60
C ALA A 647 9.78 -12.38 25.08
N VAL A 648 10.48 -12.15 26.20
CA VAL A 648 11.36 -13.15 26.84
C VAL A 648 10.54 -14.33 27.35
N LEU A 649 9.42 -14.07 28.03
CA LEU A 649 8.52 -15.15 28.46
C LEU A 649 8.00 -15.97 27.27
N PHE A 650 7.59 -15.31 26.19
CA PHE A 650 7.18 -15.99 24.97
C PHE A 650 8.31 -16.84 24.37
N TYR A 651 9.54 -16.31 24.33
CA TYR A 651 10.70 -17.05 23.85
C TYR A 651 10.97 -18.34 24.66
N LEU A 652 10.88 -18.25 25.99
CA LEU A 652 11.18 -19.35 26.91
C LEU A 652 10.08 -20.42 26.95
N PHE A 653 8.80 -20.02 26.94
CA PHE A 653 7.69 -20.93 27.22
C PHE A 653 6.89 -21.36 25.99
N PHE A 654 7.02 -20.67 24.85
CA PHE A 654 6.31 -21.05 23.63
C PHE A 654 7.16 -22.03 22.80
N PRO A 655 6.69 -23.26 22.51
CA PRO A 655 7.43 -24.22 21.69
C PRO A 655 7.63 -23.69 20.26
N GLY A 656 8.75 -24.09 19.65
CA GLY A 656 9.25 -23.59 18.37
C GLY A 656 8.66 -24.27 17.15
#